data_AF-A0A973EQS3-F1
#
_entry.id   AF-A0A973EQS3-F1
#
_cell.length_a   1.000
_cell.length_b   1.000
_cell.length_c   1.000
_cell.angle_alpha   90.00
_cell.angle_beta   90.00
_cell.angle_gamma   90.00
#
_symmetry.space_group_name_H-M   'P 1'
#
loop_
_entity.id
_entity.type
_entity.pdbx_description
1 polymer ?
#
loop_
_entity_poly.entity_id
_entity_poly.type
_entity_poly.pdbx_seq_one_letter_code
_entity_poly.pdbx_strand_id
1 'polypeptide(L)'
;MNQDKNLMHDDVDPVGSIPPDADYLSSGLMQGVCFFLLALIWYGFIYFIAKDAVAKRLWIFVLSFILLSIPICMFTVYNSTICQIRRLNSFVREGWIFRLLSRRALKIFLSLGWAVLTAPFMLVQFHGYRTVEWVAFFLVIPVFWTFFLLSRKLIAAELKPYLVTNMALIYARRLSCLIMVIVYVALMLFVGEEPKYLSVGEAIEDKQSAIVNMRGSAVGLYLSRLYTISEGTRAYIISRMGSENILLAIILQSCGSFVIFYNACTILCFLLIRRVEYRRMFGKPLSDAEHPHRVPISRIFAVSGILTFVVLFIYVHVVVRLELMLQQNPEVRLAVQERESAIVQILEKVDGAFFQEGTIDQLRQAKFEALRRVDMARFQLDRQIDRTFDQIEANVDKYLDWYYSLAGEYARIGSVLVGDVEEMLARKLEELLEEGVPLEELNIAFDNCLAESEAASAELKQAVGKILGENRVDPEDRQIRVKEVISLSEVLNPKDEKAGLGLGARLTGSGSVSGVVAVLTVMINKKIMGKGALKIAAKSITKIVAGKAAGTTSGVGVGAAVGAAVGSVVPGPGSAVGAVVGGIIGGVAAGVTVDKMMLMLEESFNREDFKKELISAIEEARKEYRDLVHMERAE
;
A
#
# COMPACT_ATOMS: atom_id res chain seq x y z
N MET A 1 -71.01 -25.69 -26.12
CA MET A 1 -69.97 -25.68 -25.07
C MET A 1 -68.67 -26.13 -25.73
N ASN A 2 -67.72 -25.19 -25.83
CA ASN A 2 -66.30 -25.20 -26.26
C ASN A 2 -65.57 -26.53 -26.61
N GLN A 3 -64.90 -26.59 -27.78
CA GLN A 3 -63.42 -26.56 -28.02
C GLN A 3 -62.77 -27.96 -27.93
N ASP A 4 -61.81 -28.42 -28.75
CA ASP A 4 -60.81 -27.86 -29.69
C ASP A 4 -60.58 -28.92 -30.80
N LYS A 5 -60.50 -28.62 -32.11
CA LYS A 5 -59.44 -27.99 -32.91
C LYS A 5 -58.04 -28.66 -32.87
N ASN A 6 -57.65 -29.13 -34.07
CA ASN A 6 -56.30 -29.32 -34.64
C ASN A 6 -55.59 -30.68 -34.48
N LEU A 7 -55.69 -31.50 -35.52
CA LEU A 7 -54.66 -32.45 -35.98
C LEU A 7 -54.90 -32.78 -37.46
N MET A 8 -54.38 -31.94 -38.36
CA MET A 8 -54.14 -32.27 -39.78
C MET A 8 -53.04 -31.34 -40.32
N HIS A 9 -51.86 -31.90 -40.56
CA HIS A 9 -51.11 -31.67 -41.80
C HIS A 9 -49.96 -32.68 -41.84
N ASP A 10 -50.21 -33.80 -42.52
CA ASP A 10 -49.17 -34.56 -43.21
C ASP A 10 -48.73 -33.73 -44.41
N ASP A 11 -47.42 -33.48 -44.53
CA ASP A 11 -46.81 -32.93 -45.75
C ASP A 11 -45.77 -33.91 -46.27
N VAL A 12 -45.97 -34.24 -47.53
CA VAL A 12 -45.27 -35.22 -48.36
C VAL A 12 -44.03 -34.57 -48.97
N ASP A 13 -42.85 -35.12 -48.74
CA ASP A 13 -41.62 -34.71 -49.43
C ASP A 13 -41.70 -35.12 -50.93
N PRO A 14 -41.50 -34.20 -51.90
CA PRO A 14 -41.43 -34.58 -53.30
C PRO A 14 -39.99 -34.98 -53.67
N VAL A 15 -39.79 -36.27 -53.95
CA VAL A 15 -38.56 -36.81 -54.55
C VAL A 15 -38.53 -36.42 -56.03
N GLY A 16 -37.75 -35.38 -56.36
CA GLY A 16 -37.34 -35.04 -57.72
C GLY A 16 -35.93 -35.57 -58.01
N SER A 17 -35.83 -36.53 -58.92
CA SER A 17 -34.60 -37.13 -59.43
C SER A 17 -33.76 -36.13 -60.23
N ILE A 18 -32.56 -35.80 -59.74
CA ILE A 18 -31.51 -35.03 -60.43
C ILE A 18 -30.28 -35.95 -60.55
N PRO A 19 -29.60 -36.03 -61.71
CA PRO A 19 -28.54 -37.01 -61.96
C PRO A 19 -27.31 -36.79 -61.07
N PRO A 20 -26.62 -37.86 -60.64
CA PRO A 20 -25.70 -37.83 -59.50
C PRO A 20 -24.32 -37.21 -59.77
N ASP A 21 -23.99 -36.81 -61.00
CA ASP A 21 -22.60 -36.50 -61.35
C ASP A 21 -22.26 -34.99 -61.38
N ALA A 22 -23.25 -34.10 -61.52
CA ALA A 22 -23.03 -32.64 -61.56
C ALA A 22 -22.91 -32.00 -60.15
N ASP A 23 -23.59 -32.56 -59.16
CA ASP A 23 -23.60 -32.05 -57.78
C ASP A 23 -22.37 -32.43 -56.96
N TYR A 24 -21.63 -33.48 -57.36
CA TYR A 24 -20.42 -33.89 -56.65
C TYR A 24 -19.25 -32.92 -56.86
N LEU A 25 -19.10 -32.37 -58.06
CA LEU A 25 -18.03 -31.42 -58.36
C LEU A 25 -18.31 -30.05 -57.71
N SER A 26 -19.56 -29.57 -57.76
CA SER A 26 -19.99 -28.31 -57.14
C SER A 26 -19.93 -28.39 -55.61
N SER A 27 -20.36 -29.49 -55.01
CA SER A 27 -20.29 -29.71 -53.55
C SER A 27 -18.86 -29.88 -53.05
N GLY A 28 -17.98 -30.55 -53.80
CA GLY A 28 -16.57 -30.70 -53.48
C GLY A 28 -15.80 -29.37 -53.56
N LEU A 29 -16.04 -28.57 -54.61
CA LEU A 29 -15.44 -27.26 -54.80
C LEU A 29 -15.89 -26.29 -53.69
N MET A 30 -17.19 -26.24 -53.40
CA MET A 30 -17.75 -25.40 -52.34
C MET A 30 -17.20 -25.80 -50.95
N GLN A 31 -17.09 -27.10 -50.68
CA GLN A 31 -16.49 -27.60 -49.44
C GLN A 31 -15.02 -27.16 -49.31
N GLY A 32 -14.27 -27.21 -50.40
CA GLY A 32 -12.88 -26.72 -50.45
C GLY A 32 -12.79 -25.23 -50.18
N VAL A 33 -13.57 -24.40 -50.88
CA VAL A 33 -13.57 -22.93 -50.69
C VAL A 33 -13.92 -22.57 -49.24
N CYS A 34 -14.97 -23.18 -48.67
CA CYS A 34 -15.31 -22.95 -47.26
C CYS A 34 -14.18 -23.36 -46.30
N PHE A 35 -13.52 -24.49 -46.56
CA PHE A 35 -12.39 -24.93 -45.75
C PHE A 35 -11.23 -23.93 -45.80
N PHE A 36 -10.82 -23.49 -47.00
CA PHE A 36 -9.73 -22.54 -47.15
C PHE A 36 -10.06 -21.19 -46.48
N LEU A 37 -11.27 -20.67 -46.66
CA LEU A 37 -11.70 -19.44 -46.00
C LEU A 37 -11.67 -19.56 -44.48
N LEU A 38 -12.24 -20.62 -43.91
CA LEU A 38 -12.24 -20.85 -42.46
C LEU A 38 -10.82 -21.02 -41.91
N ALA A 39 -9.96 -21.78 -42.61
CA ALA A 39 -8.58 -22.00 -42.22
C ALA A 39 -7.77 -20.70 -42.26
N LEU A 40 -7.91 -19.89 -43.32
CA LEU A 40 -7.23 -18.61 -43.46
C LEU A 40 -7.70 -17.59 -42.41
N ILE A 41 -9.01 -17.50 -42.15
CA ILE A 41 -9.54 -16.63 -41.09
C ILE A 41 -8.97 -17.05 -39.73
N TRP A 42 -8.97 -18.35 -39.43
CA TRP A 42 -8.49 -18.85 -38.14
C TRP A 42 -6.98 -18.64 -37.96
N TYR A 43 -6.18 -18.96 -38.99
CA TYR A 43 -4.72 -18.79 -38.97
C TYR A 43 -4.34 -17.30 -38.96
N GLY A 44 -5.06 -16.46 -39.71
CA GLY A 44 -4.88 -15.01 -39.72
C GLY A 44 -5.21 -14.36 -38.37
N PHE A 45 -6.26 -14.83 -37.70
CA PHE A 45 -6.60 -14.37 -36.36
C PHE A 45 -5.51 -14.72 -35.33
N ILE A 46 -4.92 -15.91 -35.43
CA ILE A 46 -3.79 -16.32 -34.58
C ILE A 46 -2.54 -15.51 -34.87
N TYR A 47 -2.25 -15.25 -36.15
CA TYR A 47 -1.16 -14.37 -36.54
C TYR A 47 -1.29 -13.00 -35.89
N PHE A 48 -2.48 -12.39 -35.94
CA PHE A 48 -2.76 -11.10 -35.31
C PHE A 48 -2.60 -11.15 -33.79
N ILE A 49 -3.18 -12.17 -33.15
CA ILE A 49 -3.10 -12.37 -31.69
C ILE A 49 -1.65 -12.52 -31.23
N ALA A 50 -0.87 -13.34 -31.93
CA ALA A 50 0.51 -13.65 -31.59
C ALA A 50 1.43 -12.43 -31.76
N LYS A 51 1.18 -11.58 -32.76
CA LYS A 51 2.02 -10.40 -33.05
C LYS A 51 1.77 -9.22 -32.11
N ASP A 52 0.51 -8.94 -31.74
CA ASP A 52 0.17 -7.65 -31.11
C ASP A 52 -0.66 -7.77 -29.80
N ALA A 53 -1.54 -8.76 -29.69
CA ALA A 53 -2.60 -8.76 -28.69
C ALA A 53 -2.21 -9.45 -27.37
N VAL A 54 -1.53 -10.60 -27.42
CA VAL A 54 -1.16 -11.37 -26.21
C VAL A 54 -0.17 -10.60 -25.33
N ALA A 55 0.60 -9.72 -25.95
CA ALA A 55 1.64 -8.94 -25.32
C ALA A 55 1.14 -8.03 -24.19
N LYS A 56 -0.11 -7.56 -24.29
CA LYS A 56 -0.56 -6.37 -23.55
C LYS A 56 -1.50 -6.68 -22.38
N ARG A 57 -2.25 -7.80 -22.39
CA ARG A 57 -3.30 -8.06 -21.38
C ARG A 57 -3.51 -9.55 -21.09
N LEU A 58 -3.62 -9.91 -19.81
CA LEU A 58 -3.91 -11.28 -19.32
C LEU A 58 -5.16 -11.90 -19.97
N TRP A 59 -6.26 -11.17 -20.08
CA TRP A 59 -7.51 -11.74 -20.61
C TRP A 59 -7.40 -12.19 -22.07
N ILE A 60 -6.52 -11.54 -22.85
CA ILE A 60 -6.25 -11.92 -24.25
C ILE A 60 -5.46 -13.23 -24.28
N PHE A 61 -4.47 -13.40 -23.40
CA PHE A 61 -3.74 -14.66 -23.24
C PHE A 61 -4.70 -15.82 -22.91
N VAL A 62 -5.60 -15.61 -21.95
CA VAL A 62 -6.63 -16.58 -21.54
C VAL A 62 -7.56 -16.94 -22.71
N LEU A 63 -8.06 -15.95 -23.45
CA LEU A 63 -8.94 -16.17 -24.59
C LEU A 63 -8.23 -16.96 -25.71
N SER A 64 -6.98 -16.60 -25.98
CA SER A 64 -6.16 -17.22 -27.02
C SER A 64 -5.83 -18.68 -26.69
N PHE A 65 -5.58 -18.98 -25.42
CA PHE A 65 -5.41 -20.34 -24.96
C PHE A 65 -6.68 -21.19 -25.18
N ILE A 66 -7.85 -20.66 -24.84
CA ILE A 66 -9.13 -21.35 -25.07
C ILE A 66 -9.33 -21.58 -26.57
N LEU A 67 -9.07 -20.56 -27.38
CA LEU A 67 -9.22 -20.61 -28.83
C LEU A 67 -8.38 -21.74 -29.46
N LEU A 68 -7.14 -21.92 -29.03
CA LEU A 68 -6.26 -23.00 -29.50
C LEU A 68 -6.66 -24.37 -28.94
N SER A 69 -7.08 -24.43 -27.68
CA SER A 69 -7.36 -25.70 -26.99
C SER A 69 -8.66 -26.37 -27.46
N ILE A 70 -9.71 -25.59 -27.76
CA ILE A 70 -11.03 -26.14 -28.13
C ILE A 70 -10.97 -27.01 -29.41
N PRO A 71 -10.43 -26.54 -30.54
CA PRO A 71 -10.35 -27.36 -31.76
C PRO A 71 -9.51 -28.62 -31.56
N ILE A 72 -8.39 -28.51 -30.82
CA ILE A 72 -7.52 -29.65 -30.51
C ILE A 72 -8.29 -30.71 -29.71
N CYS A 73 -8.99 -30.27 -28.66
CA CYS A 73 -9.81 -31.15 -27.82
C CYS A 73 -10.97 -31.77 -28.61
N MET A 74 -11.68 -30.99 -29.42
CA MET A 74 -12.85 -31.47 -30.17
C MET A 74 -12.48 -32.55 -31.19
N PHE A 75 -11.43 -32.35 -31.99
CA PHE A 75 -11.00 -33.39 -32.93
C PHE A 75 -10.49 -34.65 -32.22
N THR A 76 -9.72 -34.51 -31.15
CA THR A 76 -9.20 -35.68 -30.41
C THR A 76 -10.34 -36.48 -29.75
N VAL A 77 -11.34 -35.79 -29.18
CA VAL A 77 -12.57 -36.44 -28.69
C VAL A 77 -13.33 -37.11 -29.83
N TYR A 78 -13.48 -36.46 -30.99
CA TYR A 78 -14.13 -37.04 -32.18
C TYR A 78 -13.44 -38.34 -32.61
N ASN A 79 -12.14 -38.27 -32.88
CA ASN A 79 -11.36 -39.43 -33.31
C ASN A 79 -11.42 -40.56 -32.27
N SER A 80 -11.28 -40.22 -30.99
CA SER A 80 -11.34 -41.21 -29.91
C SER A 80 -12.72 -41.88 -29.81
N THR A 81 -13.79 -41.16 -30.14
CA THR A 81 -15.18 -41.65 -30.18
C THR A 81 -15.38 -42.60 -31.35
N ILE A 82 -14.93 -42.25 -32.56
CA ILE A 82 -15.04 -43.13 -33.73
C ILE A 82 -14.21 -44.41 -33.54
N CYS A 83 -12.98 -44.29 -33.00
CA CYS A 83 -12.16 -45.45 -32.64
C CYS A 83 -12.82 -46.33 -31.56
N GLN A 84 -13.55 -45.71 -30.63
CA GLN A 84 -14.32 -46.42 -29.61
C GLN A 84 -15.51 -47.17 -30.22
N ILE A 85 -16.26 -46.54 -31.14
CA ILE A 85 -17.36 -47.20 -31.88
C ILE A 85 -16.81 -48.43 -32.61
N ARG A 86 -15.70 -48.27 -33.34
CA ARG A 86 -15.06 -49.38 -34.07
C ARG A 86 -14.64 -50.52 -33.13
N ARG A 87 -14.00 -50.18 -32.00
CA ARG A 87 -13.52 -51.18 -31.02
C ARG A 87 -14.68 -51.88 -30.31
N LEU A 88 -15.76 -51.16 -29.97
CA LEU A 88 -16.93 -51.71 -29.28
C LEU A 88 -17.76 -52.65 -30.15
N ASN A 89 -17.72 -52.49 -31.48
CA ASN A 89 -18.36 -53.44 -32.41
C ASN A 89 -17.78 -54.86 -32.32
N SER A 90 -16.59 -55.04 -31.73
CA SER A 90 -15.97 -56.36 -31.52
C SER A 90 -16.30 -57.00 -30.17
N PHE A 91 -16.99 -56.30 -29.25
CA PHE A 91 -17.28 -56.80 -27.89
C PHE A 91 -18.77 -57.04 -27.66
N VAL A 92 -19.10 -58.05 -26.86
CA VAL A 92 -20.48 -58.35 -26.43
C VAL A 92 -21.00 -57.22 -25.54
N ARG A 93 -22.22 -56.72 -25.83
CA ARG A 93 -22.82 -55.52 -25.20
C ARG A 93 -22.94 -55.56 -23.67
N GLU A 94 -22.89 -56.73 -23.05
CA GLU A 94 -23.07 -56.89 -21.60
C GLU A 94 -21.77 -57.15 -20.81
N GLY A 95 -20.65 -57.38 -21.52
CA GLY A 95 -19.37 -57.72 -20.91
C GLY A 95 -18.82 -56.58 -20.05
N TRP A 96 -18.12 -56.93 -18.97
CA TRP A 96 -17.47 -55.94 -18.09
C TRP A 96 -16.48 -55.04 -18.86
N ILE A 97 -15.72 -55.63 -19.79
CA ILE A 97 -14.79 -54.90 -20.68
C ILE A 97 -15.56 -53.89 -21.55
N PHE A 98 -16.74 -54.25 -22.07
CA PHE A 98 -17.59 -53.33 -22.84
C PHE A 98 -18.07 -52.15 -21.97
N ARG A 99 -18.45 -52.38 -20.71
CA ARG A 99 -18.87 -51.31 -19.77
C ARG A 99 -17.72 -50.38 -19.39
N LEU A 100 -16.50 -50.89 -19.25
CA LEU A 100 -15.33 -50.07 -18.97
C LEU A 100 -14.92 -49.27 -20.21
N LEU A 101 -14.78 -49.93 -21.36
CA LEU A 101 -14.36 -49.29 -22.62
C LEU A 101 -15.41 -48.37 -23.23
N SER A 102 -16.69 -48.47 -22.85
CA SER A 102 -17.76 -47.56 -23.31
C SER A 102 -17.79 -46.21 -22.59
N ARG A 103 -17.05 -46.06 -21.47
CA ARG A 103 -16.93 -44.79 -20.77
C ARG A 103 -16.05 -43.81 -21.56
N ARG A 104 -16.58 -42.62 -21.84
CA ARG A 104 -15.88 -41.55 -22.59
C ARG A 104 -15.00 -40.66 -21.70
N ALA A 105 -15.24 -40.67 -20.39
CA ALA A 105 -14.64 -39.71 -19.44
C ALA A 105 -13.11 -39.68 -19.47
N LEU A 106 -12.44 -40.84 -19.40
CA LEU A 106 -10.98 -40.92 -19.40
C LEU A 106 -10.37 -40.35 -20.69
N LYS A 107 -10.95 -40.68 -21.85
CA LYS A 107 -10.48 -40.18 -23.15
C LYS A 107 -10.68 -38.68 -23.31
N ILE A 108 -11.81 -38.16 -22.81
CA ILE A 108 -12.07 -36.70 -22.78
C ILE A 108 -11.06 -36.01 -21.88
N PHE A 109 -10.77 -36.57 -20.69
CA PHE A 109 -9.79 -36.01 -19.76
C PHE A 109 -8.37 -35.99 -20.35
N LEU A 110 -7.93 -37.10 -20.98
CA LEU A 110 -6.64 -37.15 -21.66
C LEU A 110 -6.55 -36.19 -22.85
N SER A 111 -7.65 -36.05 -23.61
CA SER A 111 -7.73 -35.11 -24.74
C SER A 111 -7.66 -33.66 -24.27
N LEU A 112 -8.35 -33.33 -23.18
CA LEU A 112 -8.31 -32.02 -22.54
C LEU A 112 -6.91 -31.73 -21.99
N GLY A 113 -6.29 -32.70 -21.31
CA GLY A 113 -4.93 -32.58 -20.81
C GLY A 113 -3.91 -32.31 -21.91
N TRP A 114 -4.00 -33.02 -23.04
CA TRP A 114 -3.14 -32.76 -24.21
C TRP A 114 -3.34 -31.35 -24.78
N ALA A 115 -4.59 -30.92 -24.97
CA ALA A 115 -4.91 -29.60 -25.50
C ALA A 115 -4.39 -28.48 -24.56
N VAL A 116 -4.66 -28.61 -23.26
CA VAL A 116 -4.23 -27.65 -22.23
C VAL A 116 -2.71 -27.60 -22.10
N LEU A 117 -2.03 -28.74 -22.25
CA LEU A 117 -0.57 -28.77 -22.16
C LEU A 117 0.08 -28.13 -23.40
N THR A 118 -0.44 -28.38 -24.59
CA THR A 118 0.25 -28.00 -25.84
C THR A 118 -0.12 -26.62 -26.38
N ALA A 119 -1.33 -26.12 -26.10
CA ALA A 119 -1.79 -24.81 -26.57
C ALA A 119 -0.96 -23.61 -26.06
N PRO A 120 -0.52 -23.52 -24.79
CA PRO A 120 0.30 -22.40 -24.31
C PRO A 120 1.66 -22.37 -24.99
N PHE A 121 2.31 -23.52 -25.15
CA PHE A 121 3.61 -23.61 -25.80
C PHE A 121 3.53 -23.17 -27.25
N MET A 122 2.49 -23.59 -27.98
CA MET A 122 2.25 -23.13 -29.35
C MET A 122 2.08 -21.60 -29.41
N LEU A 123 1.34 -21.03 -28.45
CA LEU A 123 1.08 -19.60 -28.39
C LEU A 123 2.35 -18.77 -28.11
N VAL A 124 3.21 -19.25 -27.21
CA VAL A 124 4.52 -18.65 -26.94
C VAL A 124 5.43 -18.74 -28.16
N GLN A 125 5.45 -19.91 -28.80
CA GLN A 125 6.26 -20.17 -29.98
C GLN A 125 5.89 -19.27 -31.16
N PHE A 126 4.60 -19.04 -31.42
CA PHE A 126 4.16 -18.12 -32.46
C PHE A 126 4.62 -16.68 -32.26
N HIS A 127 4.93 -16.28 -31.04
CA HIS A 127 5.52 -14.97 -30.78
C HIS A 127 6.96 -14.88 -31.26
N GLY A 128 7.71 -15.98 -31.18
CA GLY A 128 9.07 -16.09 -31.69
C GLY A 128 9.17 -16.31 -33.21
N TYR A 129 8.03 -16.50 -33.90
CA TYR A 129 8.04 -16.84 -35.32
C TYR A 129 8.49 -15.69 -36.24
N ARG A 130 9.51 -15.98 -37.04
CA ARG A 130 9.97 -15.17 -38.17
C ARG A 130 9.00 -15.27 -39.35
N THR A 131 9.12 -14.37 -40.33
CA THR A 131 8.25 -14.37 -41.52
C THR A 131 8.29 -15.70 -42.28
N VAL A 132 9.46 -16.36 -42.36
CA VAL A 132 9.61 -17.68 -43.02
C VAL A 132 8.83 -18.78 -42.29
N GLU A 133 8.86 -18.77 -40.95
CA GLU A 133 8.16 -19.75 -40.12
C GLU A 133 6.63 -19.59 -40.22
N TRP A 134 6.16 -18.33 -40.32
CA TRP A 134 4.77 -18.04 -40.63
C TRP A 134 4.37 -18.54 -42.02
N VAL A 135 5.20 -18.35 -43.05
CA VAL A 135 4.93 -18.89 -44.39
C VAL A 135 4.82 -20.42 -44.34
N ALA A 136 5.74 -21.10 -43.65
CA ALA A 136 5.66 -22.55 -43.44
C ALA A 136 4.39 -22.97 -42.69
N PHE A 137 3.94 -22.19 -41.71
CA PHE A 137 2.69 -22.44 -40.99
C PHE A 137 1.46 -22.31 -41.88
N PHE A 138 1.36 -21.27 -42.72
CA PHE A 138 0.26 -21.12 -43.68
C PHE A 138 0.27 -22.19 -44.78
N LEU A 139 1.45 -22.66 -45.19
CA LEU A 139 1.61 -23.74 -46.17
C LEU A 139 0.99 -25.07 -45.71
N VAL A 140 0.78 -25.26 -44.40
CA VAL A 140 0.06 -26.43 -43.86
C VAL A 140 -1.34 -26.54 -44.44
N ILE A 141 -2.04 -25.44 -44.71
CA ILE A 141 -3.42 -25.44 -45.20
C ILE A 141 -3.57 -26.17 -46.56
N PRO A 142 -2.87 -25.75 -47.64
CA PRO A 142 -2.97 -26.43 -48.92
C PRO A 142 -2.39 -27.86 -48.86
N VAL A 143 -1.30 -28.09 -48.12
CA VAL A 143 -0.70 -29.44 -47.99
C VAL A 143 -1.66 -30.39 -47.26
N PHE A 144 -2.31 -29.95 -46.19
CA PHE A 144 -3.31 -30.74 -45.50
C PHE A 144 -4.50 -31.08 -46.41
N TRP A 145 -4.99 -30.10 -47.17
CA TRP A 145 -6.13 -30.28 -48.07
C TRP A 145 -5.84 -31.32 -49.16
N THR A 146 -4.65 -31.29 -49.78
CA THR A 146 -4.27 -32.27 -50.81
C THR A 146 -4.19 -33.69 -50.22
N PHE A 147 -3.56 -33.87 -49.06
CA PHE A 147 -3.53 -35.17 -48.40
C PHE A 147 -4.90 -35.64 -47.92
N PHE A 148 -5.80 -34.72 -47.55
CA PHE A 148 -7.17 -35.05 -47.23
C PHE A 148 -7.94 -35.58 -48.44
N LEU A 149 -7.86 -34.89 -49.58
CA LEU A 149 -8.51 -35.34 -50.81
C LEU A 149 -7.96 -36.69 -51.28
N LEU A 150 -6.63 -36.86 -51.26
CA LEU A 150 -5.98 -38.12 -51.64
C LEU A 150 -6.39 -39.26 -50.71
N SER A 151 -6.34 -39.04 -49.39
CA SER A 151 -6.74 -40.05 -48.41
C SER A 151 -8.21 -40.41 -48.55
N ARG A 152 -9.09 -39.41 -48.74
CA ARG A 152 -10.53 -39.65 -48.93
C ARG A 152 -10.80 -40.45 -50.21
N LYS A 153 -10.14 -40.13 -51.32
CA LYS A 153 -10.30 -40.85 -52.60
C LYS A 153 -9.90 -42.32 -52.46
N LEU A 154 -8.80 -42.61 -51.79
CA LEU A 154 -8.31 -43.97 -51.57
C LEU A 154 -9.19 -44.76 -50.60
N ILE A 155 -9.69 -44.12 -49.54
CA ILE A 155 -10.41 -44.78 -48.45
C ILE A 155 -11.90 -44.96 -48.74
N ALA A 156 -12.51 -44.04 -49.51
CA ALA A 156 -13.95 -44.03 -49.75
C ALA A 156 -14.44 -45.29 -50.48
N ALA A 157 -13.59 -45.96 -51.25
CA ALA A 157 -13.93 -47.20 -51.94
C ALA A 157 -13.98 -48.43 -51.00
N GLU A 158 -13.26 -48.40 -49.86
CA GLU A 158 -12.97 -49.59 -49.06
C GLU A 158 -13.66 -49.59 -47.68
N LEU A 159 -14.08 -48.43 -47.17
CA LEU A 159 -14.62 -48.28 -45.81
C LEU A 159 -16.08 -47.83 -45.76
N LYS A 160 -16.76 -48.21 -44.68
CA LYS A 160 -18.12 -47.73 -44.36
C LYS A 160 -18.15 -46.19 -44.28
N PRO A 161 -19.23 -45.52 -44.74
CA PRO A 161 -19.30 -44.05 -44.85
C PRO A 161 -18.93 -43.27 -43.58
N TYR A 162 -19.33 -43.76 -42.39
CA TYR A 162 -19.02 -43.11 -41.11
C TYR A 162 -17.53 -43.20 -40.70
N LEU A 163 -16.78 -44.16 -41.25
CA LEU A 163 -15.34 -44.32 -41.01
C LEU A 163 -14.49 -43.56 -42.01
N VAL A 164 -14.98 -43.37 -43.24
CA VAL A 164 -14.23 -42.71 -44.33
C VAL A 164 -13.71 -41.35 -43.90
N THR A 165 -14.58 -40.51 -43.33
CA THR A 165 -14.22 -39.14 -42.93
C THR A 165 -13.15 -39.14 -41.83
N ASN A 166 -13.35 -39.90 -40.75
CA ASN A 166 -12.38 -39.94 -39.64
C ASN A 166 -11.03 -40.51 -40.08
N MET A 167 -11.03 -41.60 -40.87
CA MET A 167 -9.78 -42.20 -41.35
C MET A 167 -9.05 -41.28 -42.31
N ALA A 168 -9.76 -40.65 -43.25
CA ALA A 168 -9.15 -39.66 -44.14
C ALA A 168 -8.51 -38.51 -43.35
N LEU A 169 -9.17 -38.01 -42.29
CA LEU A 169 -8.60 -36.98 -41.41
C LEU A 169 -7.36 -37.46 -40.65
N ILE A 170 -7.33 -38.70 -40.15
CA ILE A 170 -6.16 -39.26 -39.46
C ILE A 170 -4.96 -39.36 -40.40
N TYR A 171 -5.16 -39.93 -41.60
CA TYR A 171 -4.09 -40.08 -42.58
C TYR A 171 -3.62 -38.72 -43.10
N ALA A 172 -4.56 -37.83 -43.44
CA ALA A 172 -4.24 -36.47 -43.85
C ALA A 172 -3.37 -35.78 -42.80
N ARG A 173 -3.78 -35.80 -41.53
CA ARG A 173 -3.04 -35.19 -40.42
C ARG A 173 -1.65 -35.77 -40.24
N ARG A 174 -1.49 -37.10 -40.31
CA ARG A 174 -0.18 -37.75 -40.13
C ARG A 174 0.77 -37.47 -41.28
N LEU A 175 0.29 -37.60 -42.52
CA LEU A 175 1.09 -37.38 -43.73
C LEU A 175 1.45 -35.91 -43.90
N SER A 176 0.49 -35.00 -43.75
CA SER A 176 0.74 -33.56 -43.80
C SER A 176 1.72 -33.12 -42.72
N CYS A 177 1.58 -33.58 -41.47
CA CYS A 177 2.52 -33.26 -40.40
C CYS A 177 3.95 -33.72 -40.76
N LEU A 178 4.11 -34.97 -41.19
CA LEU A 178 5.42 -35.52 -41.54
C LEU A 178 6.08 -34.74 -42.69
N ILE A 179 5.31 -34.41 -43.72
CA ILE A 179 5.81 -33.65 -44.87
C ILE A 179 6.12 -32.21 -44.49
N MET A 180 5.29 -31.57 -43.66
CA MET A 180 5.54 -30.20 -43.22
C MET A 180 6.78 -30.11 -42.32
N VAL A 181 7.08 -31.13 -41.52
CA VAL A 181 8.36 -31.20 -40.78
C VAL A 181 9.55 -31.27 -41.73
N ILE A 182 9.47 -32.11 -42.77
CA ILE A 182 10.54 -32.22 -43.79
C ILE A 182 10.73 -30.89 -44.52
N VAL A 183 9.64 -30.27 -44.98
CA VAL A 183 9.66 -28.97 -45.66
C VAL A 183 10.24 -27.89 -44.75
N TYR A 184 9.83 -27.87 -43.48
CA TYR A 184 10.32 -26.89 -42.50
C TYR A 184 11.83 -27.03 -42.23
N VAL A 185 12.31 -28.26 -42.02
CA VAL A 185 13.75 -28.51 -41.83
C VAL A 185 14.52 -28.14 -43.09
N ALA A 186 14.02 -28.49 -44.28
CA ALA A 186 14.65 -28.08 -45.53
C ALA A 186 14.71 -26.55 -45.67
N LEU A 187 13.62 -25.84 -45.40
CA LEU A 187 13.59 -24.37 -45.43
C LEU A 187 14.61 -23.76 -44.47
N MET A 188 14.74 -24.31 -43.26
CA MET A 188 15.73 -23.85 -42.29
C MET A 188 17.17 -24.13 -42.73
N LEU A 189 17.44 -25.26 -43.38
CA LEU A 189 18.77 -25.57 -43.92
C LEU A 189 19.14 -24.68 -45.13
N PHE A 190 18.17 -24.28 -45.96
CA PHE A 190 18.43 -23.44 -47.14
C PHE A 190 18.47 -21.93 -46.85
N VAL A 191 17.75 -21.47 -45.83
CA VAL A 191 17.57 -20.04 -45.52
C VAL A 191 18.27 -19.61 -44.23
N GLY A 192 18.58 -20.56 -43.33
CA GLY A 192 19.10 -20.27 -42.00
C GLY A 192 20.63 -20.28 -41.91
N GLU A 193 21.23 -19.11 -41.70
CA GLU A 193 22.50 -19.04 -40.99
C GLU A 193 22.18 -19.22 -39.49
N GLU A 194 22.38 -20.43 -38.94
CA GLU A 194 22.25 -20.59 -37.49
C GLU A 194 23.47 -19.98 -36.78
N PRO A 195 23.26 -19.07 -35.81
CA PRO A 195 24.35 -18.52 -35.02
C PRO A 195 25.07 -19.62 -34.26
N LYS A 196 26.41 -19.56 -34.22
CA LYS A 196 27.20 -20.41 -33.33
C LYS A 196 27.23 -19.79 -31.95
N TYR A 197 26.70 -20.51 -30.96
CA TYR A 197 26.69 -20.07 -29.57
C TYR A 197 27.89 -20.66 -28.82
N LEU A 198 28.58 -19.84 -28.03
CA LEU A 198 29.71 -20.25 -27.18
C LEU A 198 29.22 -20.85 -25.86
N SER A 199 28.04 -20.46 -25.39
CA SER A 199 27.44 -20.96 -24.15
C SER A 199 25.92 -21.13 -24.24
N VAL A 200 25.35 -21.93 -23.34
CA VAL A 200 23.90 -22.05 -23.19
C VAL A 200 23.26 -20.71 -22.79
N GLY A 201 23.95 -19.92 -21.96
CA GLY A 201 23.47 -18.60 -21.52
C GLY A 201 23.28 -17.63 -22.69
N GLU A 202 24.28 -17.55 -23.57
CA GLU A 202 24.23 -16.73 -24.79
C GLU A 202 23.08 -17.14 -25.72
N ALA A 203 22.87 -18.46 -25.89
CA ALA A 203 21.75 -18.97 -26.70
C ALA A 203 20.38 -18.65 -26.08
N ILE A 204 20.26 -18.68 -24.76
CA ILE A 204 19.03 -18.32 -24.06
C ILE A 204 18.76 -16.82 -24.18
N GLU A 205 19.79 -15.97 -24.03
CA GLU A 205 19.67 -14.51 -24.16
C GLU A 205 19.26 -14.10 -25.58
N ASP A 206 19.84 -14.72 -26.62
CA ASP A 206 19.41 -14.51 -28.02
C ASP A 206 17.92 -14.81 -28.19
N LYS A 207 17.47 -16.00 -27.75
CA LYS A 207 16.06 -16.38 -27.85
C LYS A 207 15.14 -15.53 -26.98
N GLN A 208 15.62 -15.05 -25.84
CA GLN A 208 14.86 -14.17 -24.96
C GLN A 208 14.67 -12.78 -25.55
N SER A 209 15.67 -12.25 -26.26
CA SER A 209 15.59 -10.97 -26.99
C SER A 209 14.57 -11.00 -28.14
N ALA A 210 14.29 -12.18 -28.70
CA ALA A 210 13.28 -12.34 -29.75
C ALA A 210 11.83 -12.32 -29.22
N ILE A 211 11.60 -12.63 -27.94
CA ILE A 211 10.27 -12.85 -27.34
C ILE A 211 9.85 -11.67 -26.45
N VAL A 212 10.43 -10.50 -26.71
CA VAL A 212 10.43 -9.32 -25.84
C VAL A 212 9.04 -8.76 -25.52
N ASN A 213 7.93 -9.24 -26.12
CA ASN A 213 6.61 -8.64 -25.95
C ASN A 213 5.58 -9.41 -25.12
N MET A 214 5.80 -10.61 -24.55
CA MET A 214 4.81 -11.23 -23.64
C MET A 214 4.76 -10.56 -22.25
N ARG A 215 4.29 -9.31 -22.17
CA ARG A 215 4.46 -8.38 -21.03
C ARG A 215 3.24 -8.21 -20.11
N GLY A 216 2.05 -8.65 -20.53
CA GLY A 216 0.78 -8.39 -19.82
C GLY A 216 0.31 -9.47 -18.82
N SER A 217 1.13 -10.49 -18.54
CA SER A 217 0.80 -11.60 -17.62
C SER A 217 2.07 -12.28 -17.10
N ALA A 218 2.12 -12.52 -15.78
CA ALA A 218 3.16 -13.30 -15.11
C ALA A 218 3.19 -14.75 -15.58
N VAL A 219 2.02 -15.37 -15.84
CA VAL A 219 1.93 -16.71 -16.46
C VAL A 219 2.57 -16.71 -17.84
N GLY A 220 2.26 -15.71 -18.68
CA GLY A 220 2.86 -15.56 -19.99
C GLY A 220 4.37 -15.39 -19.94
N LEU A 221 4.87 -14.56 -19.02
CA LEU A 221 6.30 -14.34 -18.81
C LEU A 221 7.01 -15.62 -18.36
N TYR A 222 6.44 -16.36 -17.41
CA TYR A 222 7.00 -17.62 -16.94
C TYR A 222 7.05 -18.67 -18.07
N LEU A 223 5.98 -18.82 -18.84
CA LEU A 223 5.93 -19.72 -19.99
C LEU A 223 6.92 -19.31 -21.09
N SER A 224 7.09 -18.01 -21.32
CA SER A 224 8.09 -17.50 -22.26
C SER A 224 9.50 -17.88 -21.83
N ARG A 225 9.81 -17.81 -20.52
CA ARG A 225 11.11 -18.19 -19.98
C ARG A 225 11.37 -19.69 -20.07
N LEU A 226 10.37 -20.52 -19.78
CA LEU A 226 10.49 -21.97 -19.99
C LEU A 226 10.75 -22.31 -21.45
N TYR A 227 10.05 -21.62 -22.36
CA TYR A 227 10.25 -21.78 -23.79
C TYR A 227 11.66 -21.34 -24.22
N THR A 228 12.14 -20.16 -23.83
CA THR A 228 13.49 -19.67 -24.18
C THR A 228 14.58 -20.56 -23.62
N ILE A 229 14.43 -21.09 -22.41
CA ILE A 229 15.38 -22.07 -21.85
C ILE A 229 15.41 -23.32 -22.72
N SER A 230 14.24 -23.87 -23.06
CA SER A 230 14.15 -25.10 -23.87
C SER A 230 14.72 -24.92 -25.28
N GLU A 231 14.37 -23.81 -25.94
CA GLU A 231 14.79 -23.50 -27.30
C GLU A 231 16.24 -23.02 -27.37
N GLY A 232 16.70 -22.24 -26.41
CA GLY A 232 18.10 -21.81 -26.30
C GLY A 232 19.01 -23.00 -26.04
N THR A 233 18.60 -23.92 -25.15
CA THR A 233 19.33 -25.18 -24.91
C THR A 233 19.37 -26.03 -26.18
N ARG A 234 18.24 -26.16 -26.89
CA ARG A 234 18.16 -26.87 -28.17
C ARG A 234 19.09 -26.25 -29.22
N ALA A 235 19.06 -24.94 -29.39
CA ALA A 235 19.90 -24.22 -30.34
C ALA A 235 21.39 -24.34 -30.02
N TYR A 236 21.77 -24.27 -28.74
CA TYR A 236 23.14 -24.51 -28.29
C TYR A 236 23.61 -25.94 -28.62
N ILE A 237 22.78 -26.95 -28.32
CA ILE A 237 23.09 -28.35 -28.62
C ILE A 237 23.29 -28.54 -30.14
N ILE A 238 22.42 -27.97 -30.97
CA ILE A 238 22.52 -28.01 -32.44
C ILE A 238 23.81 -27.32 -32.93
N SER A 239 24.12 -26.13 -32.40
CA SER A 239 25.36 -25.39 -32.70
C SER A 239 26.62 -26.19 -32.37
N ARG A 240 26.64 -26.91 -31.23
CA ARG A 240 27.82 -27.65 -30.77
C ARG A 240 28.02 -28.98 -31.48
N MET A 241 26.95 -29.62 -31.96
CA MET A 241 27.03 -30.92 -32.63
C MET A 241 27.74 -30.86 -33.99
N GLY A 242 27.95 -29.67 -34.56
CA GLY A 242 28.73 -29.47 -35.78
C GLY A 242 28.23 -30.32 -36.96
N SER A 243 29.11 -30.55 -37.95
CA SER A 243 28.82 -31.45 -39.08
C SER A 243 28.94 -32.93 -38.73
N GLU A 244 29.41 -33.29 -37.53
CA GLU A 244 29.69 -34.67 -37.15
C GLU A 244 28.42 -35.47 -36.82
N ASN A 245 27.38 -34.83 -36.30
CA ASN A 245 26.12 -35.49 -35.94
C ASN A 245 24.88 -34.80 -36.53
N ILE A 246 24.92 -34.51 -37.84
CA ILE A 246 23.84 -33.86 -38.59
C ILE A 246 22.49 -34.58 -38.40
N LEU A 247 22.49 -35.92 -38.36
CA LEU A 247 21.27 -36.71 -38.17
C LEU A 247 20.59 -36.39 -36.84
N LEU A 248 21.36 -36.27 -35.76
CA LEU A 248 20.81 -36.00 -34.42
C LEU A 248 20.31 -34.56 -34.32
N ALA A 249 21.01 -33.60 -34.94
CA ALA A 249 20.55 -32.22 -35.09
C ALA A 249 19.20 -32.15 -35.82
N ILE A 250 19.05 -32.87 -36.94
CA ILE A 250 17.80 -32.95 -37.70
C ILE A 250 16.68 -33.55 -36.85
N ILE A 251 16.95 -34.62 -36.09
CA ILE A 251 15.94 -35.25 -35.22
C ILE A 251 15.48 -34.29 -34.13
N LEU A 252 16.43 -33.60 -33.46
CA LEU A 252 16.12 -32.65 -32.39
C LEU A 252 15.33 -31.44 -32.93
N GLN A 253 15.69 -30.96 -34.13
CA GLN A 253 14.96 -29.90 -34.82
C GLN A 253 13.55 -30.32 -35.23
N SER A 254 13.41 -31.57 -35.69
CA SER A 254 12.15 -32.15 -36.13
C SER A 254 11.17 -32.36 -34.98
N CYS A 255 11.66 -32.74 -33.79
CA CYS A 255 10.82 -33.05 -32.64
C CYS A 255 9.96 -31.85 -32.19
N GLY A 256 10.57 -30.67 -32.02
CA GLY A 256 9.83 -29.45 -31.64
C GLY A 256 8.82 -29.04 -32.70
N SER A 257 9.24 -29.01 -33.96
CA SER A 257 8.41 -28.63 -35.11
C SER A 257 7.23 -29.59 -35.32
N PHE A 258 7.43 -30.88 -35.04
CA PHE A 258 6.40 -31.92 -35.16
C PHE A 258 5.20 -31.63 -34.28
N VAL A 259 5.40 -31.21 -33.02
CA VAL A 259 4.29 -30.93 -32.09
C VAL A 259 3.40 -29.80 -32.63
N ILE A 260 4.01 -28.77 -33.21
CA ILE A 260 3.30 -27.62 -33.76
C ILE A 260 2.49 -28.03 -34.98
N PHE A 261 3.14 -28.66 -35.98
CA PHE A 261 2.46 -29.09 -37.20
C PHE A 261 1.39 -30.14 -36.91
N TYR A 262 1.62 -31.03 -35.94
CA TYR A 262 0.62 -32.00 -35.52
C TYR A 262 -0.63 -31.33 -34.94
N ASN A 263 -0.45 -30.32 -34.09
CA ASN A 263 -1.57 -29.58 -33.52
C ASN A 263 -2.24 -28.68 -34.58
N ALA A 264 -1.47 -28.01 -35.44
CA ALA A 264 -1.97 -27.22 -36.57
C ALA A 264 -2.87 -28.05 -37.50
N CYS A 265 -2.41 -29.24 -37.89
CA CYS A 265 -3.19 -30.19 -38.68
C CYS A 265 -4.40 -30.71 -37.90
N THR A 266 -4.28 -30.89 -36.57
CA THR A 266 -5.41 -31.29 -35.71
C THR A 266 -6.52 -30.22 -35.72
N ILE A 267 -6.17 -28.94 -35.69
CA ILE A 267 -7.13 -27.85 -35.82
C ILE A 267 -7.79 -27.87 -37.19
N LEU A 268 -7.02 -28.05 -38.27
CA LEU A 268 -7.58 -28.18 -39.62
C LEU A 268 -8.55 -29.36 -39.72
N CYS A 269 -8.26 -30.48 -39.04
CA CYS A 269 -9.21 -31.58 -38.96
C CYS A 269 -10.53 -31.18 -38.31
N PHE A 270 -10.50 -30.38 -37.23
CA PHE A 270 -11.71 -29.89 -36.57
C PHE A 270 -12.58 -29.04 -37.51
N LEU A 271 -11.97 -28.14 -38.29
CA LEU A 271 -12.68 -27.28 -39.25
C LEU A 271 -13.41 -28.07 -40.34
N LEU A 272 -13.00 -29.32 -40.57
CA LEU A 272 -13.53 -30.18 -41.61
C LEU A 272 -14.54 -31.23 -41.10
N ILE A 273 -14.79 -31.29 -39.79
CA ILE A 273 -15.80 -32.19 -39.22
C ILE A 273 -17.21 -31.75 -39.66
N ARG A 274 -17.97 -32.66 -40.27
CA ARG A 274 -19.34 -32.38 -40.70
C ARG A 274 -20.26 -32.21 -39.48
N ARG A 275 -21.21 -31.26 -39.54
CA ARG A 275 -22.15 -30.96 -38.43
C ARG A 275 -22.90 -32.20 -37.90
N VAL A 276 -23.17 -33.18 -38.76
CA VAL A 276 -23.85 -34.44 -38.42
C VAL A 276 -23.02 -35.31 -37.47
N GLU A 277 -21.69 -35.26 -37.57
CA GLU A 277 -20.78 -36.09 -36.77
C GLU A 277 -20.71 -35.66 -35.30
N TYR A 278 -21.00 -34.39 -34.98
CA TYR A 278 -21.14 -33.95 -33.59
C TYR A 278 -22.29 -34.66 -32.86
N ARG A 279 -23.31 -35.15 -33.60
CA ARG A 279 -24.36 -35.99 -33.00
C ARG A 279 -23.81 -37.32 -32.51
N ARG A 280 -22.76 -37.87 -33.13
CA ARG A 280 -22.06 -39.08 -32.62
C ARG A 280 -21.24 -38.76 -31.38
N MET A 281 -20.58 -37.60 -31.35
CA MET A 281 -19.76 -37.15 -30.21
C MET A 281 -20.59 -36.93 -28.95
N PHE A 282 -21.75 -36.29 -29.07
CA PHE A 282 -22.61 -35.91 -27.94
C PHE A 282 -23.84 -36.80 -27.77
N GLY A 283 -24.11 -37.73 -28.68
CA GLY A 283 -25.23 -38.68 -28.63
C GLY A 283 -24.99 -39.87 -27.69
N LYS A 284 -26.08 -40.47 -27.21
CA LYS A 284 -26.13 -41.75 -26.47
C LYS A 284 -27.27 -42.57 -27.08
N PRO A 285 -27.10 -43.89 -27.35
CA PRO A 285 -25.86 -44.67 -27.22
C PRO A 285 -24.81 -44.33 -28.31
N LEU A 286 -23.61 -44.93 -28.22
CA LEU A 286 -22.67 -44.89 -29.36
C LEU A 286 -23.32 -45.62 -30.53
N SER A 287 -23.38 -44.98 -31.70
CA SER A 287 -24.07 -45.51 -32.88
C SER A 287 -23.17 -45.45 -34.11
N ASP A 288 -23.15 -46.55 -34.85
CA ASP A 288 -22.54 -46.74 -36.16
C ASP A 288 -23.50 -46.49 -37.32
N ALA A 289 -24.76 -46.10 -37.04
CA ALA A 289 -25.75 -45.76 -38.05
C ALA A 289 -25.28 -44.60 -38.93
N GLU A 290 -25.53 -44.64 -40.23
CA GLU A 290 -25.07 -43.62 -41.19
C GLU A 290 -25.56 -42.21 -40.84
N HIS A 291 -26.81 -42.11 -40.37
CA HIS A 291 -27.37 -40.89 -39.82
C HIS A 291 -27.58 -41.03 -38.30
N PRO A 292 -26.71 -40.44 -37.48
CA PRO A 292 -26.85 -40.51 -36.03
C PRO A 292 -28.11 -39.80 -35.56
N HIS A 293 -28.78 -40.42 -34.58
CA HIS A 293 -29.97 -39.90 -33.92
C HIS A 293 -29.75 -38.48 -33.38
N ARG A 294 -30.82 -37.70 -33.35
CA ARG A 294 -30.78 -36.34 -32.77
C ARG A 294 -30.37 -36.43 -31.30
N VAL A 295 -29.48 -35.54 -30.88
CA VAL A 295 -29.08 -35.44 -29.47
C VAL A 295 -30.23 -34.78 -28.71
N PRO A 296 -30.69 -35.35 -27.59
CA PRO A 296 -31.76 -34.74 -26.81
C PRO A 296 -31.35 -33.35 -26.32
N ILE A 297 -32.28 -32.39 -26.39
CA ILE A 297 -32.03 -30.98 -26.05
C ILE A 297 -31.49 -30.83 -24.62
N SER A 298 -32.04 -31.59 -23.66
CA SER A 298 -31.59 -31.61 -22.25
C SER A 298 -30.10 -31.90 -22.12
N ARG A 299 -29.55 -32.73 -23.01
CA ARG A 299 -28.14 -33.10 -23.00
C ARG A 299 -27.25 -32.02 -23.60
N ILE A 300 -27.73 -31.33 -24.63
CA ILE A 300 -27.04 -30.17 -25.19
C ILE A 300 -26.93 -29.10 -24.10
N PHE A 301 -28.03 -28.80 -23.40
CA PHE A 301 -28.02 -27.89 -22.26
C PHE A 301 -27.09 -28.35 -21.14
N ALA A 302 -27.11 -29.64 -20.76
CA ALA A 302 -26.24 -30.16 -19.72
C ALA A 302 -24.75 -30.05 -20.11
N VAL A 303 -24.38 -30.44 -21.33
CA VAL A 303 -22.99 -30.36 -21.81
C VAL A 303 -22.54 -28.90 -21.93
N SER A 304 -23.38 -28.04 -22.49
CA SER A 304 -23.10 -26.60 -22.60
C SER A 304 -22.99 -25.94 -21.22
N GLY A 305 -23.88 -26.28 -20.29
CA GLY A 305 -23.88 -25.76 -18.93
C GLY A 305 -22.65 -26.20 -18.14
N ILE A 306 -22.30 -27.49 -18.18
CA ILE A 306 -21.07 -28.02 -17.58
C ILE A 306 -19.84 -27.34 -18.20
N LEU A 307 -19.77 -27.23 -19.53
CA LEU A 307 -18.64 -26.59 -20.20
C LEU A 307 -18.50 -25.13 -19.79
N THR A 308 -19.62 -24.38 -19.78
CA THR A 308 -19.64 -22.98 -19.37
C THR A 308 -19.22 -22.83 -17.90
N PHE A 309 -19.72 -23.72 -17.03
CA PHE A 309 -19.35 -23.73 -15.62
C PHE A 309 -17.85 -24.00 -15.43
N VAL A 310 -17.31 -25.01 -16.10
CA VAL A 310 -15.87 -25.35 -16.04
C VAL A 310 -15.03 -24.18 -16.56
N VAL A 311 -15.42 -23.54 -17.66
CA VAL A 311 -14.67 -22.42 -18.22
C VAL A 311 -14.68 -21.20 -17.27
N LEU A 312 -15.86 -20.78 -16.79
CA LEU A 312 -15.98 -19.56 -15.99
C LEU A 312 -15.53 -19.74 -14.54
N PHE A 313 -15.91 -20.84 -13.89
CA PHE A 313 -15.67 -21.03 -12.45
C PHE A 313 -14.41 -21.81 -12.14
N ILE A 314 -13.94 -22.69 -13.02
CA ILE A 314 -12.72 -23.47 -12.77
C ILE A 314 -11.54 -22.85 -13.52
N TYR A 315 -11.63 -22.75 -14.85
CA TYR A 315 -10.50 -22.37 -15.67
C TYR A 315 -10.03 -20.93 -15.41
N VAL A 316 -10.92 -19.93 -15.45
CA VAL A 316 -10.56 -18.53 -15.17
C VAL A 316 -9.95 -18.40 -13.76
N HIS A 317 -10.55 -19.05 -12.76
CA HIS A 317 -10.04 -19.01 -11.39
C HIS A 317 -8.67 -19.66 -11.25
N VAL A 318 -8.43 -20.79 -11.92
CA VAL A 318 -7.12 -21.46 -11.92
C VAL A 318 -6.06 -20.55 -12.55
N VAL A 319 -6.36 -19.90 -13.68
CA VAL A 319 -5.38 -19.00 -14.33
C VAL A 319 -5.10 -17.77 -13.47
N VAL A 320 -6.12 -17.14 -12.89
CA VAL A 320 -5.93 -15.99 -11.98
C VAL A 320 -5.13 -16.41 -10.74
N ARG A 321 -5.39 -17.60 -10.17
CA ARG A 321 -4.64 -18.10 -9.03
C ARG A 321 -3.18 -18.40 -9.38
N LEU A 322 -2.92 -18.97 -10.56
CA LEU A 322 -1.58 -19.19 -11.07
C LEU A 322 -0.85 -17.86 -11.30
N GLU A 323 -1.52 -16.85 -11.86
CA GLU A 323 -0.99 -15.50 -12.05
C GLU A 323 -0.57 -14.89 -10.71
N LEU A 324 -1.44 -14.92 -9.69
CA LEU A 324 -1.15 -14.41 -8.36
C LEU A 324 -0.01 -15.18 -7.68
N MET A 325 0.01 -16.51 -7.79
CA MET A 325 1.07 -17.33 -7.24
C MET A 325 2.43 -17.01 -7.88
N LEU A 326 2.47 -16.83 -9.20
CA LEU A 326 3.70 -16.49 -9.91
C LEU A 326 4.15 -15.04 -9.63
N GLN A 327 3.23 -14.10 -9.42
CA GLN A 327 3.55 -12.74 -8.97
C GLN A 327 4.14 -12.69 -7.55
N GLN A 328 4.02 -13.75 -6.75
CA GLN A 328 4.69 -13.84 -5.45
C GLN A 328 6.15 -14.30 -5.57
N ASN A 329 6.56 -14.86 -6.72
CA ASN A 329 7.94 -15.28 -6.92
C ASN A 329 8.86 -14.06 -7.03
N PRO A 330 9.95 -14.00 -6.26
CA PRO A 330 10.84 -12.84 -6.22
C PRO A 330 11.49 -12.56 -7.58
N GLU A 331 11.87 -13.58 -8.34
CA GLU A 331 12.44 -13.40 -9.69
C GLU A 331 11.43 -12.79 -10.68
N VAL A 332 10.16 -13.17 -10.59
CA VAL A 332 9.11 -12.62 -11.46
C VAL A 332 8.77 -11.20 -11.03
N ARG A 333 8.76 -10.90 -9.72
CA ARG A 333 8.58 -9.54 -9.20
C ARG A 333 9.67 -8.61 -9.66
N LEU A 334 10.94 -9.01 -9.54
CA LEU A 334 12.07 -8.19 -9.99
C LEU A 334 11.97 -7.92 -11.50
N ALA A 335 11.67 -8.94 -12.31
CA ALA A 335 11.47 -8.78 -13.75
C ALA A 335 10.24 -7.92 -14.12
N VAL A 336 9.20 -7.89 -13.29
CA VAL A 336 8.04 -7.01 -13.47
C VAL A 336 8.36 -5.58 -13.00
N GLN A 337 9.08 -5.43 -11.89
CA GLN A 337 9.40 -4.16 -11.25
C GLN A 337 10.46 -3.36 -12.02
N GLU A 338 11.50 -4.02 -12.55
CA GLU A 338 12.45 -3.43 -13.51
C GLU A 338 11.76 -2.91 -14.79
N ARG A 339 10.58 -3.46 -15.12
CA ARG A 339 9.80 -3.07 -16.30
C ARG A 339 8.77 -1.99 -16.00
N GLU A 340 8.11 -2.03 -14.84
CA GLU A 340 7.25 -0.94 -14.38
C GLU A 340 8.04 0.37 -14.26
N SER A 341 9.26 0.31 -13.73
CA SER A 341 10.16 1.48 -13.65
C SER A 341 10.67 1.98 -15.02
N ALA A 342 10.69 1.13 -16.04
CA ALA A 342 11.07 1.51 -17.42
C ALA A 342 9.91 2.17 -18.20
N ILE A 343 8.65 1.90 -17.85
CA ILE A 343 7.46 2.35 -18.59
C ILE A 343 6.73 3.50 -17.87
N VAL A 344 6.72 3.48 -16.54
CA VAL A 344 5.99 4.45 -15.71
C VAL A 344 6.99 5.15 -14.81
N GLN A 345 7.12 6.46 -14.98
CA GLN A 345 7.91 7.27 -14.06
C GLN A 345 7.04 7.55 -12.83
N ILE A 346 7.42 6.97 -11.69
CA ILE A 346 6.80 7.26 -10.40
C ILE A 346 7.42 8.56 -9.90
N LEU A 347 6.60 9.60 -9.79
CA LEU A 347 7.02 10.93 -9.36
C LEU A 347 6.16 11.39 -8.19
N GLU A 348 6.72 12.26 -7.38
CA GLU A 348 6.03 12.96 -6.29
C GLU A 348 5.74 14.39 -6.71
N LYS A 349 4.68 14.98 -6.16
CA LYS A 349 4.24 16.33 -6.53
C LYS A 349 4.31 17.29 -5.35
N VAL A 350 5.07 18.37 -5.49
CA VAL A 350 5.15 19.47 -4.53
C VAL A 350 4.78 20.78 -5.23
N ASP A 351 3.72 21.46 -4.77
CA ASP A 351 3.24 22.75 -5.33
C ASP A 351 3.10 22.78 -6.87
N GLY A 352 2.66 21.68 -7.47
CA GLY A 352 2.46 21.62 -8.92
C GLY A 352 3.62 21.03 -9.72
N ALA A 353 4.85 21.03 -9.17
CA ALA A 353 6.04 20.51 -9.83
C ALA A 353 6.31 19.04 -9.49
N PHE A 354 7.01 18.34 -10.38
CA PHE A 354 7.33 16.92 -10.25
C PHE A 354 8.75 16.69 -9.70
N PHE A 355 8.88 15.72 -8.80
CA PHE A 355 10.12 15.36 -8.12
C PHE A 355 10.33 13.85 -8.08
N GLN A 356 11.58 13.42 -7.91
CA GLN A 356 11.93 12.00 -7.77
C GLN A 356 11.25 11.38 -6.54
N GLU A 357 11.00 10.07 -6.60
CA GLU A 357 10.45 9.31 -5.47
C GLU A 357 11.37 9.41 -4.24
N GLY A 358 10.76 9.65 -3.07
CA GLY A 358 11.47 9.84 -1.79
C GLY A 358 11.76 11.30 -1.45
N THR A 359 11.39 12.25 -2.30
CA THR A 359 11.55 13.69 -2.02
C THR A 359 10.69 14.13 -0.84
N ILE A 360 9.43 13.70 -0.77
CA ILE A 360 8.50 14.02 0.31
C ILE A 360 8.99 13.45 1.65
N ASP A 361 9.57 12.25 1.64
CA ASP A 361 10.15 11.65 2.85
C ASP A 361 11.38 12.43 3.35
N GLN A 362 12.26 12.88 2.43
CA GLN A 362 13.37 13.76 2.78
C GLN A 362 12.89 15.11 3.36
N LEU A 363 11.83 15.70 2.80
CA LEU A 363 11.23 16.93 3.30
C LEU A 363 10.63 16.74 4.71
N ARG A 364 9.96 15.61 4.97
CA ARG A 364 9.45 15.26 6.30
C ARG A 364 10.58 15.05 7.31
N GLN A 365 11.66 14.39 6.90
CA GLN A 365 12.83 14.18 7.75
C GLN A 365 13.50 15.52 8.13
N ALA A 366 13.69 16.42 7.16
CA ALA A 366 14.24 17.74 7.42
C ALA A 366 13.36 18.55 8.39
N LYS A 367 12.02 18.48 8.22
CA LYS A 367 11.06 19.09 9.16
C LYS A 367 11.18 18.50 10.56
N PHE A 368 11.26 17.18 10.68
CA PHE A 368 11.39 16.49 11.95
C PHE A 368 12.69 16.84 12.68
N GLU A 369 13.81 16.92 11.96
CA GLU A 369 15.10 17.32 12.52
C GLU A 369 15.09 18.76 13.05
N ALA A 370 14.45 19.69 12.33
CA ALA A 370 14.28 21.07 12.77
C ALA A 370 13.42 21.17 14.03
N LEU A 371 12.25 20.50 14.07
CA LEU A 371 11.37 20.48 15.24
C LEU A 371 12.06 19.91 16.48
N ARG A 372 12.83 18.82 16.31
CA ARG A 372 13.56 18.21 17.42
C ARG A 372 14.55 19.17 18.08
N ARG A 373 15.19 20.06 17.32
CA ARG A 373 16.12 21.06 17.90
C ARG A 373 15.38 22.11 18.72
N VAL A 374 14.25 22.60 18.21
CA VAL A 374 13.38 23.56 18.91
C VAL A 374 12.85 22.96 20.21
N ASP A 375 12.36 21.72 20.16
CA ASP A 375 11.87 20.98 21.34
C ASP A 375 12.95 20.85 22.43
N MET A 376 14.20 20.57 22.04
CA MET A 376 15.32 20.45 22.98
C MET A 376 15.68 21.78 23.63
N ALA A 377 15.71 22.87 22.87
CA ALA A 377 15.97 24.19 23.41
C ALA A 377 14.84 24.65 24.35
N ARG A 378 13.59 24.32 24.01
CA ARG A 378 12.41 24.61 24.84
C ARG A 378 12.45 23.84 26.16
N PHE A 379 12.82 22.57 26.12
CA PHE A 379 13.00 21.76 27.34
C PHE A 379 14.04 22.37 28.30
N GLN A 380 15.12 22.97 27.76
CA GLN A 380 16.12 23.65 28.57
C GLN A 380 15.57 24.94 29.19
N LEU A 381 14.81 25.72 28.43
CA LEU A 381 14.11 26.91 28.94
C LEU A 381 13.15 26.55 30.07
N ASP A 382 12.31 25.52 29.88
CA ASP A 382 11.37 25.04 30.90
C ASP A 382 12.05 24.66 32.21
N ARG A 383 13.19 23.98 32.10
CA ARG A 383 13.99 23.59 33.26
C ARG A 383 14.56 24.81 33.98
N GLN A 384 14.95 25.84 33.25
CA GLN A 384 15.47 27.06 33.85
C GLN A 384 14.37 27.88 34.52
N ILE A 385 13.18 27.97 33.90
CA ILE A 385 11.99 28.57 34.52
C ILE A 385 11.70 27.90 35.86
N ASP A 386 11.69 26.57 35.89
CA ASP A 386 11.44 25.83 37.13
C ASP A 386 12.45 26.15 38.22
N ARG A 387 13.74 26.12 37.89
CA ARG A 387 14.81 26.45 38.84
C ARG A 387 14.67 27.86 39.41
N THR A 388 14.31 28.83 38.58
CA THR A 388 14.10 30.21 39.01
C THR A 388 12.93 30.29 40.01
N PHE A 389 11.79 29.66 39.71
CA PHE A 389 10.64 29.66 40.61
C PHE A 389 10.87 28.86 41.90
N ASP A 390 11.56 27.72 41.83
CA ASP A 390 11.92 26.93 43.02
C ASP A 390 12.81 27.76 43.97
N GLN A 391 13.73 28.56 43.44
CA GLN A 391 14.59 29.43 44.24
C GLN A 391 13.82 30.60 44.87
N ILE A 392 12.86 31.18 44.14
CA ILE A 392 11.97 32.23 44.66
C ILE A 392 11.10 31.66 45.80
N GLU A 393 10.54 30.46 45.63
CA GLU A 393 9.77 29.79 46.67
C GLU A 393 10.62 29.50 47.92
N ALA A 394 11.87 29.05 47.74
CA ALA A 394 12.80 28.81 48.86
C ALA A 394 13.16 30.10 49.63
N ASN A 395 13.10 31.26 48.98
CA ASN A 395 13.35 32.56 49.60
C ASN A 395 12.16 33.08 50.45
N VAL A 396 10.97 32.47 50.34
CA VAL A 396 9.79 32.86 51.15
C VAL A 396 10.10 32.76 52.64
N ASP A 397 10.82 31.73 53.07
CA ASP A 397 11.18 31.56 54.48
C ASP A 397 12.08 32.70 54.98
N LYS A 398 13.02 33.19 54.16
CA LYS A 398 13.86 34.34 54.52
C LYS A 398 13.04 35.61 54.70
N TYR A 399 12.03 35.82 53.85
CA TYR A 399 11.10 36.93 54.01
C TYR A 399 10.31 36.83 55.31
N LEU A 400 9.82 35.64 55.65
CA LEU A 400 9.09 35.40 56.90
C LEU A 400 10.01 35.60 58.12
N ASP A 401 11.26 35.14 58.05
CA ASP A 401 12.25 35.34 59.12
C ASP A 401 12.50 36.83 59.36
N TRP A 402 12.60 37.64 58.31
CA TRP A 402 12.67 39.10 58.45
C TRP A 402 11.36 39.68 59.01
N TYR A 403 10.20 39.27 58.47
CA TYR A 403 8.87 39.78 58.85
C TYR A 403 8.56 39.56 60.35
N TYR A 404 8.94 38.39 60.89
CA TYR A 404 8.79 38.03 62.30
C TYR A 404 10.01 38.38 63.16
N SER A 405 11.06 38.98 62.59
CA SER A 405 12.21 39.48 63.36
C SER A 405 11.91 40.78 64.09
N LEU A 406 12.71 41.07 65.13
CA LEU A 406 12.67 42.33 65.85
C LEU A 406 12.94 43.53 64.92
N ALA A 407 13.90 43.42 64.00
CA ALA A 407 14.19 44.46 63.03
C ALA A 407 13.00 44.71 62.08
N GLY A 408 12.31 43.64 61.67
CA GLY A 408 11.08 43.70 60.91
C GLY A 408 9.93 44.37 61.67
N GLU A 409 9.75 44.08 62.96
CA GLU A 409 8.74 44.75 63.81
C GLU A 409 8.95 46.27 63.85
N TYR A 410 10.18 46.73 64.10
CA TYR A 410 10.49 48.17 64.11
C TYR A 410 10.26 48.84 62.75
N ALA A 411 10.62 48.16 61.64
CA ALA A 411 10.34 48.64 60.30
C ALA A 411 8.82 48.76 60.03
N ARG A 412 8.05 47.74 60.42
CA ARG A 412 6.58 47.72 60.31
C ARG A 412 5.95 48.85 61.13
N ILE A 413 6.36 49.06 62.38
CA ILE A 413 5.86 50.15 63.22
C ILE A 413 6.18 51.53 62.61
N GLY A 414 7.42 51.74 62.16
CA GLY A 414 7.83 52.98 61.49
C GLY A 414 6.99 53.28 60.25
N SER A 415 6.73 52.27 59.42
CA SER A 415 5.92 52.41 58.20
C SER A 415 4.45 52.73 58.47
N VAL A 416 3.89 52.30 59.61
CA VAL A 416 2.51 52.67 60.02
C VAL A 416 2.41 54.17 60.28
N LEU A 417 3.44 54.77 60.89
CA LEU A 417 3.47 56.21 61.21
C LEU A 417 3.55 57.08 59.94
N VAL A 418 4.17 56.55 58.89
CA VAL A 418 4.34 57.22 57.60
C VAL A 418 3.19 56.90 56.63
N GLY A 419 2.43 55.84 56.89
CA GLY A 419 1.28 55.41 56.09
C GLY A 419 1.64 54.53 54.89
N ASP A 420 2.84 53.94 54.85
CA ASP A 420 3.39 53.23 53.68
C ASP A 420 3.59 51.71 53.90
N VAL A 421 2.94 51.12 54.92
CA VAL A 421 3.14 49.72 55.35
C VAL A 421 3.00 48.72 54.20
N GLU A 422 1.95 48.82 53.39
CA GLU A 422 1.69 47.88 52.29
C GLU A 422 2.78 47.95 51.21
N GLU A 423 3.25 49.16 50.89
CA GLU A 423 4.31 49.40 49.91
C GLU A 423 5.69 49.00 50.44
N MET A 424 5.95 49.19 51.73
CA MET A 424 7.17 48.72 52.39
C MET A 424 7.24 47.19 52.42
N LEU A 425 6.14 46.52 52.80
CA LEU A 425 6.06 45.06 52.79
C LEU A 425 6.23 44.49 51.38
N ALA A 426 5.61 45.11 50.37
CA ALA A 426 5.79 44.71 48.97
C ALA A 426 7.25 44.83 48.52
N ARG A 427 7.90 45.97 48.78
CA ARG A 427 9.32 46.18 48.44
C ARG A 427 10.25 45.20 49.14
N LYS A 428 10.04 44.93 50.43
CA LYS A 428 10.87 43.98 51.19
C LYS A 428 10.67 42.53 50.77
N LEU A 429 9.44 42.20 50.38
CA LEU A 429 9.13 40.89 49.81
C LEU A 429 9.84 40.70 48.47
N GLU A 430 9.75 41.68 47.57
CA GLU A 430 10.47 41.67 46.29
C GLU A 430 11.99 41.53 46.49
N GLU A 431 12.57 42.38 47.34
CA GLU A 431 14.01 42.37 47.65
C GLU A 431 14.51 41.01 48.15
N LEU A 432 13.77 40.37 49.06
CA LEU A 432 14.18 39.08 49.65
C LEU A 432 13.85 37.88 48.75
N LEU A 433 12.78 37.95 47.96
CA LEU A 433 12.44 36.91 46.99
C LEU A 433 13.43 36.86 45.83
N GLU A 434 13.95 38.01 45.38
CA GLU A 434 14.93 38.09 44.28
C GLU A 434 16.37 37.76 44.73
N GLU A 435 16.64 37.70 46.02
CA GLU A 435 17.98 37.48 46.55
C GLU A 435 18.56 36.12 46.12
N GLY A 436 19.63 36.14 45.31
CA GLY A 436 20.32 34.93 44.85
C GLY A 436 19.56 34.13 43.78
N VAL A 437 18.53 34.71 43.17
CA VAL A 437 17.79 34.09 42.06
C VAL A 437 18.59 34.21 40.76
N PRO A 438 18.78 33.13 39.98
CA PRO A 438 19.57 33.14 38.74
C PRO A 438 18.78 33.75 37.56
N LEU A 439 18.38 35.02 37.67
CA LEU A 439 17.59 35.73 36.65
C LEU A 439 18.35 35.90 35.32
N GLU A 440 19.67 36.06 35.39
CA GLU A 440 20.52 36.19 34.19
C GLU A 440 20.59 34.88 33.39
N GLU A 441 20.66 33.74 34.09
CA GLU A 441 20.64 32.43 33.43
C GLU A 441 19.30 32.15 32.74
N LEU A 442 18.19 32.68 33.29
CA LEU A 442 16.88 32.60 32.66
C LEU A 442 16.82 33.42 31.36
N ASN A 443 17.39 34.63 31.34
CA ASN A 443 17.52 35.44 30.12
C ASN A 443 18.36 34.70 29.06
N ILE A 444 19.51 34.13 29.44
CA ILE A 444 20.38 33.38 28.51
C ILE A 444 19.64 32.16 27.95
N ALA A 445 18.92 31.40 28.79
CA ALA A 445 18.13 30.26 28.34
C ALA A 445 17.03 30.68 27.35
N PHE A 446 16.44 31.85 27.56
CA PHE A 446 15.44 32.43 26.67
C PHE A 446 16.02 32.83 25.31
N ASP A 447 17.10 33.60 25.31
CA ASP A 447 17.79 34.04 24.09
C ASP A 447 18.31 32.86 23.27
N ASN A 448 18.84 31.82 23.94
CA ASN A 448 19.27 30.59 23.28
C ASN A 448 18.10 29.85 22.62
N CYS A 449 16.95 29.79 23.27
CA CYS A 449 15.75 29.14 22.71
C CYS A 449 15.23 29.88 21.48
N LEU A 450 15.24 31.21 21.51
CA LEU A 450 14.93 32.07 20.38
C LEU A 450 15.89 31.87 19.20
N ALA A 451 17.19 31.96 19.47
CA ALA A 451 18.23 31.80 18.47
C ALA A 451 18.16 30.42 17.79
N GLU A 452 17.93 29.35 18.56
CA GLU A 452 17.80 28.00 18.03
C GLU A 452 16.53 27.85 17.16
N SER A 453 15.42 28.49 17.54
CA SER A 453 14.19 28.51 16.73
C SER A 453 14.39 29.21 15.38
N GLU A 454 15.05 30.37 15.38
CA GLU A 454 15.40 31.09 14.16
C GLU A 454 16.37 30.29 13.27
N ALA A 455 17.42 29.72 13.87
CA ALA A 455 18.41 28.91 13.19
C ALA A 455 17.79 27.65 12.56
N ALA A 456 17.00 26.89 13.32
CA ALA A 456 16.31 25.70 12.84
C ALA A 456 15.34 26.03 11.70
N SER A 457 14.66 27.18 11.76
CA SER A 457 13.80 27.61 10.66
C SER A 457 14.58 28.00 9.40
N ALA A 458 15.74 28.65 9.55
CA ALA A 458 16.59 29.01 8.42
C ALA A 458 17.19 27.77 7.75
N GLU A 459 17.69 26.83 8.56
CA GLU A 459 18.24 25.56 8.11
C GLU A 459 17.18 24.70 7.40
N LEU A 460 15.95 24.64 7.93
CA LEU A 460 14.83 23.97 7.26
C LEU A 460 14.56 24.56 5.87
N LYS A 461 14.47 25.90 5.76
CA LYS A 461 14.26 26.56 4.45
C LYS A 461 15.39 26.25 3.48
N GLN A 462 16.63 26.24 3.94
CA GLN A 462 17.79 25.91 3.12
C GLN A 462 17.79 24.44 2.68
N ALA A 463 17.53 23.51 3.60
CA ALA A 463 17.46 22.08 3.33
C ALA A 463 16.34 21.74 2.33
N VAL A 464 15.15 22.32 2.52
CA VAL A 464 14.03 22.20 1.59
C VAL A 464 14.40 22.72 0.21
N GLY A 465 15.02 23.90 0.11
CA GLY A 465 15.49 24.45 -1.17
C GLY A 465 16.50 23.54 -1.88
N LYS A 466 17.42 22.94 -1.12
CA LYS A 466 18.41 22.00 -1.64
C LYS A 466 17.77 20.69 -2.13
N ILE A 467 16.92 20.06 -1.31
CA ILE A 467 16.21 18.81 -1.63
C ILE A 467 15.37 18.98 -2.90
N LEU A 468 14.63 20.09 -3.00
CA LEU A 468 13.82 20.39 -4.19
C LEU A 468 14.70 20.67 -5.42
N GLY A 469 15.84 21.35 -5.26
CA GLY A 469 16.76 21.61 -6.36
C GLY A 469 17.42 20.35 -6.92
N GLU A 470 17.83 19.43 -6.05
CA GLU A 470 18.53 18.19 -6.43
C GLU A 470 17.57 17.14 -7.02
N ASN A 471 16.31 17.11 -6.58
CA ASN A 471 15.35 16.07 -6.97
C ASN A 471 14.32 16.52 -8.00
N ARG A 472 14.43 17.74 -8.55
CA ARG A 472 13.49 18.25 -9.56
C ARG A 472 13.60 17.45 -10.85
N VAL A 473 12.46 17.05 -11.39
CA VAL A 473 12.38 16.31 -12.66
C VAL A 473 11.42 17.04 -13.60
N ASP A 474 11.90 17.36 -14.79
CA ASP A 474 11.00 17.75 -15.88
C ASP A 474 10.40 16.47 -16.49
N PRO A 475 9.06 16.36 -16.58
CA PRO A 475 8.43 15.15 -17.07
C PRO A 475 8.76 14.93 -18.56
N GLU A 476 9.42 13.81 -18.87
CA GLU A 476 9.52 13.31 -20.25
C GLU A 476 8.13 12.84 -20.74
N ASP A 477 7.99 12.60 -22.06
CA ASP A 477 6.76 12.14 -22.74
C ASP A 477 6.37 10.67 -22.39
N ARG A 478 6.62 10.26 -21.13
CA ARG A 478 6.31 8.95 -20.55
C ARG A 478 5.05 9.04 -19.70
N GLN A 479 4.40 7.90 -19.44
CA GLN A 479 3.25 7.87 -18.54
C GLN A 479 3.71 8.12 -17.09
N ILE A 480 3.20 9.19 -16.48
CA ILE A 480 3.53 9.59 -15.10
C ILE A 480 2.48 9.02 -14.15
N ARG A 481 2.93 8.41 -13.06
CA ARG A 481 2.07 8.04 -11.93
C ARG A 481 2.49 8.82 -10.70
N VAL A 482 1.61 9.71 -10.23
CA VAL A 482 1.88 10.50 -9.02
C VAL A 482 1.63 9.63 -7.80
N LYS A 483 2.67 9.42 -6.98
CA LYS A 483 2.60 8.63 -5.76
C LYS A 483 1.89 9.39 -4.64
N GLU A 484 2.31 10.64 -4.42
CA GLU A 484 1.84 11.46 -3.32
C GLU A 484 1.97 12.95 -3.68
N VAL A 485 1.08 13.77 -3.09
CA VAL A 485 1.00 15.22 -3.31
C VAL A 485 1.07 15.92 -1.97
N ILE A 486 1.98 16.88 -1.82
CA ILE A 486 2.09 17.73 -0.62
C ILE A 486 2.24 19.19 -1.03
N SER A 487 1.81 20.10 -0.16
CA SER A 487 2.06 21.53 -0.34
C SER A 487 3.37 21.94 0.32
N LEU A 488 4.13 22.84 -0.30
CA LEU A 488 5.37 23.35 0.29
C LEU A 488 5.10 24.10 1.60
N SER A 489 3.94 24.76 1.67
CA SER A 489 3.45 25.41 2.89
C SER A 489 3.27 24.44 4.05
N GLU A 490 2.87 23.20 3.81
CA GLU A 490 2.70 22.19 4.88
C GLU A 490 4.05 21.72 5.45
N VAL A 491 5.11 21.74 4.64
CA VAL A 491 6.48 21.43 5.07
C VAL A 491 7.12 22.62 5.79
N LEU A 492 6.97 23.83 5.23
CA LEU A 492 7.62 25.04 5.72
C LEU A 492 6.90 25.72 6.90
N ASN A 493 5.59 25.51 7.05
CA ASN A 493 4.85 25.88 8.24
C ASN A 493 4.66 24.64 9.12
N PRO A 494 5.52 24.41 10.12
CA PRO A 494 4.99 23.84 11.35
C PRO A 494 3.94 24.86 11.82
N LYS A 495 2.67 24.46 11.90
CA LYS A 495 1.63 25.31 12.47
C LYS A 495 2.16 25.91 13.78
N ASP A 496 2.18 27.23 13.84
CA ASP A 496 2.04 28.02 15.07
C ASP A 496 3.04 27.69 16.19
N GLU A 497 4.34 27.75 15.88
CA GLU A 497 5.39 27.72 16.92
C GLU A 497 6.20 29.01 16.99
N LYS A 498 6.08 29.88 15.97
CA LYS A 498 6.82 31.14 15.90
C LYS A 498 6.15 32.28 16.66
N ALA A 499 4.84 32.24 16.92
CA ALA A 499 4.19 33.34 17.64
C ALA A 499 4.40 33.24 19.16
N GLY A 500 4.53 32.04 19.72
CA GLY A 500 4.83 31.84 21.15
C GLY A 500 6.28 32.10 21.56
N LEU A 501 7.25 31.86 20.66
CA LEU A 501 8.68 32.02 20.98
C LEU A 501 9.18 33.46 20.82
N GLY A 502 8.55 34.28 19.97
CA GLY A 502 8.78 35.72 19.89
C GLY A 502 8.16 36.49 21.06
N LEU A 503 8.54 36.17 22.30
CA LEU A 503 7.92 36.55 23.59
C LEU A 503 6.97 37.77 23.64
N GLY A 504 7.25 38.96 23.15
CA GLY A 504 8.53 39.49 22.67
C GLY A 504 8.29 40.72 21.82
N ALA A 505 7.46 40.61 20.77
CA ALA A 505 7.02 41.79 20.03
C ALA A 505 6.28 42.82 20.92
N ARG A 506 5.77 42.40 22.09
CA ARG A 506 4.65 43.07 22.77
C ARG A 506 4.60 43.01 24.31
N LEU A 507 5.72 42.81 24.98
CA LEU A 507 5.89 43.45 26.30
C LEU A 507 6.24 44.95 26.14
N THR A 508 6.46 45.37 24.88
CA THR A 508 7.00 46.64 24.40
C THR A 508 6.03 47.43 23.52
N GLY A 509 4.72 47.29 23.73
CA GLY A 509 3.75 48.23 23.16
C GLY A 509 3.69 49.56 23.91
N SER A 510 4.79 50.33 23.91
CA SER A 510 4.95 51.70 24.46
C SER A 510 5.00 51.86 26.00
N GLY A 511 6.22 51.88 26.55
CA GLY A 511 6.54 52.59 27.80
C GLY A 511 7.21 51.76 28.89
N SER A 512 8.54 51.61 28.80
CA SER A 512 9.48 51.33 29.90
C SER A 512 9.10 50.24 30.92
N VAL A 513 9.35 48.95 30.60
CA VAL A 513 10.03 47.89 31.41
C VAL A 513 9.92 46.59 30.59
N SER A 514 10.91 46.21 29.79
CA SER A 514 10.73 45.09 28.85
C SER A 514 11.91 44.13 28.76
N GLY A 515 11.99 43.22 29.73
CA GLY A 515 12.78 42.00 29.67
C GLY A 515 11.95 40.84 30.20
N VAL A 516 12.30 39.62 29.82
CA VAL A 516 11.67 38.36 30.27
C VAL A 516 11.57 38.32 31.81
N VAL A 517 12.65 38.74 32.47
CA VAL A 517 12.76 38.91 33.94
C VAL A 517 11.78 39.95 34.50
N ALA A 518 11.52 41.05 33.80
CA ALA A 518 10.61 42.07 34.30
C ALA A 518 9.15 41.59 34.37
N VAL A 519 8.73 40.75 33.41
CA VAL A 519 7.38 40.17 33.42
C VAL A 519 7.21 39.21 34.58
N LEU A 520 8.26 38.43 34.85
CA LEU A 520 8.31 37.53 35.99
C LEU A 520 8.07 38.32 37.29
N THR A 521 8.85 39.37 37.54
CA THR A 521 8.71 40.24 38.73
C THR A 521 7.32 40.89 38.79
N VAL A 522 6.80 41.41 37.66
CA VAL A 522 5.45 42.01 37.60
C VAL A 522 4.35 40.99 37.92
N MET A 523 4.44 39.77 37.40
CA MET A 523 3.42 38.74 37.65
C MET A 523 3.45 38.26 39.09
N ILE A 524 4.64 38.05 39.66
CA ILE A 524 4.81 37.71 41.07
C ILE A 524 4.17 38.81 41.95
N ASN A 525 4.54 40.07 41.72
CA ASN A 525 3.98 41.21 42.45
C ASN A 525 2.46 41.31 42.31
N LYS A 526 1.94 41.18 41.08
CA LYS A 526 0.49 41.22 40.80
C LYS A 526 -0.27 40.10 41.52
N LYS A 527 0.26 38.88 41.56
CA LYS A 527 -0.41 37.74 42.24
C LYS A 527 -0.41 37.90 43.75
N ILE A 528 0.73 38.31 44.31
CA ILE A 528 0.88 38.51 45.75
C ILE A 528 0.00 39.66 46.24
N MET A 529 -0.01 40.80 45.54
CA MET A 529 -0.88 41.94 45.87
C MET A 529 -2.36 41.63 45.62
N GLY A 530 -2.68 40.91 44.53
CA GLY A 530 -4.05 40.58 44.12
C GLY A 530 -4.78 39.67 45.10
N LYS A 531 -4.07 38.76 45.80
CA LYS A 531 -4.65 37.92 46.86
C LYS A 531 -4.91 38.68 48.17
N GLY A 532 -4.44 39.93 48.29
CA GLY A 532 -4.66 40.75 49.47
C GLY A 532 -3.90 40.30 50.73
N ALA A 533 -2.97 39.35 50.60
CA ALA A 533 -2.16 38.83 51.71
C ALA A 533 -1.38 39.96 52.40
N LEU A 534 -0.71 40.82 51.61
CA LEU A 534 -0.02 42.03 52.10
C LEU A 534 -0.96 43.03 52.76
N LYS A 535 -2.20 43.17 52.26
CA LYS A 535 -3.22 44.04 52.82
C LYS A 535 -3.81 43.51 54.13
N ILE A 536 -3.94 42.20 54.27
CA ILE A 536 -4.35 41.52 55.50
C ILE A 536 -3.25 41.67 56.55
N ALA A 537 -1.98 41.43 56.17
CA ALA A 537 -0.82 41.68 57.00
C ALA A 537 -0.72 43.16 57.43
N ALA A 538 -0.86 44.11 56.51
CA ALA A 538 -0.87 45.54 56.84
C ALA A 538 -1.99 45.92 57.84
N LYS A 539 -3.19 45.34 57.67
CA LYS A 539 -4.33 45.56 58.58
C LYS A 539 -4.11 44.94 59.97
N SER A 540 -3.48 43.77 60.08
CA SER A 540 -3.17 43.17 61.38
C SER A 540 -2.13 44.01 62.13
N ILE A 541 -1.09 44.47 61.44
CA ILE A 541 -0.05 45.37 62.00
C ILE A 541 -0.68 46.67 62.53
N THR A 542 -1.55 47.31 61.73
CA THR A 542 -2.20 48.57 62.11
C THR A 542 -3.06 48.41 63.37
N LYS A 543 -3.75 47.27 63.52
CA LYS A 543 -4.54 46.97 64.74
C LYS A 543 -3.65 46.76 65.97
N ILE A 544 -2.48 46.14 65.82
CA ILE A 544 -1.52 45.94 66.91
C ILE A 544 -0.96 47.28 67.38
N VAL A 545 -0.59 48.17 66.46
CA VAL A 545 -0.09 49.53 66.78
C VAL A 545 -1.18 50.40 67.43
N ALA A 546 -2.42 50.35 66.92
CA ALA A 546 -3.55 51.03 67.56
C ALA A 546 -3.84 50.50 68.97
N GLY A 547 -3.67 49.19 69.19
CA GLY A 547 -3.75 48.56 70.52
C GLY A 547 -2.61 48.98 71.46
N LYS A 548 -1.38 49.13 70.95
CA LYS A 548 -0.24 49.66 71.72
C LYS A 548 -0.41 51.15 72.07
N ALA A 549 -1.03 51.97 71.21
CA ALA A 549 -1.28 53.40 71.45
C ALA A 549 -2.49 53.70 72.37
N ALA A 550 -3.50 52.84 72.37
CA ALA A 550 -4.65 52.94 73.29
C ALA A 550 -4.27 52.70 74.77
N GLY A 551 -3.09 52.12 75.02
CA GLY A 551 -2.55 51.85 76.36
C GLY A 551 -1.64 52.94 76.94
N THR A 552 -1.34 54.02 76.21
CA THR A 552 -0.40 55.06 76.67
C THR A 552 -1.09 56.39 76.97
N THR A 553 -1.91 56.41 78.02
CA THR A 553 -2.20 57.65 78.75
C THR A 553 -1.94 57.42 80.24
N SER A 554 -1.04 58.24 80.79
CA SER A 554 -0.67 58.42 82.20
C SER A 554 0.06 57.30 82.94
N GLY A 555 1.39 57.49 83.07
CA GLY A 555 2.14 57.42 84.33
C GLY A 555 1.97 56.23 85.29
N VAL A 556 3.06 55.46 85.42
CA VAL A 556 3.47 54.70 86.63
C VAL A 556 2.45 53.68 87.15
N GLY A 557 2.67 52.41 86.80
CA GLY A 557 2.22 51.26 87.60
C GLY A 557 1.29 50.29 86.88
N VAL A 558 1.58 49.00 87.08
CA VAL A 558 0.75 47.82 86.79
C VAL A 558 0.78 47.31 85.34
N GLY A 559 1.76 46.44 85.07
CA GLY A 559 1.57 45.35 84.12
C GLY A 559 0.55 44.36 84.69
N ALA A 560 -0.62 44.27 84.07
CA ALA A 560 -1.58 43.16 84.10
C ALA A 560 -2.93 43.59 83.50
N ALA A 561 -2.98 44.00 82.22
CA ALA A 561 -4.26 44.29 81.56
C ALA A 561 -4.22 44.31 80.01
N VAL A 562 -3.46 43.44 79.34
CA VAL A 562 -3.50 43.36 77.85
C VAL A 562 -3.62 41.92 77.30
N GLY A 563 -3.85 40.92 78.17
CA GLY A 563 -3.98 39.52 77.75
C GLY A 563 -5.38 39.04 77.39
N ALA A 564 -6.43 39.86 77.52
CA ALA A 564 -7.82 39.37 77.53
C ALA A 564 -8.76 39.97 76.47
N ALA A 565 -8.29 40.84 75.56
CA ALA A 565 -9.19 41.56 74.65
C ALA A 565 -8.93 41.38 73.14
N VAL A 566 -7.90 40.63 72.72
CA VAL A 566 -7.67 40.35 71.29
C VAL A 566 -7.82 38.87 71.03
N GLY A 567 -9.07 38.40 71.09
CA GLY A 567 -9.39 37.00 70.89
C GLY A 567 -10.84 36.80 70.49
N SER A 568 -11.30 37.45 69.42
CA SER A 568 -12.52 37.05 68.72
C SER A 568 -12.70 37.79 67.40
N VAL A 569 -12.27 37.18 66.30
CA VAL A 569 -12.92 37.35 64.98
C VAL A 569 -12.75 36.02 64.23
N VAL A 570 -13.63 35.04 64.48
CA VAL A 570 -14.09 33.90 63.64
C VAL A 570 -14.54 32.73 64.55
N PRO A 571 -15.74 32.13 64.38
CA PRO A 571 -16.22 31.01 65.19
C PRO A 571 -15.74 29.65 64.65
N GLY A 572 -15.01 28.88 65.45
CA GLY A 572 -14.53 27.52 65.16
C GLY A 572 -13.69 26.97 66.33
N PRO A 573 -13.51 25.64 66.48
CA PRO A 573 -13.16 25.00 67.76
C PRO A 573 -11.68 25.20 68.13
N GLY A 574 -11.36 26.35 68.75
CA GLY A 574 -10.02 26.67 69.25
C GLY A 574 -10.00 27.38 70.61
N SER A 575 -11.11 27.39 71.33
CA SER A 575 -11.31 28.22 72.54
C SER A 575 -10.81 27.62 73.87
N ALA A 576 -9.72 26.85 73.88
CA ALA A 576 -9.23 26.22 75.13
C ALA A 576 -7.72 26.26 75.38
N VAL A 577 -6.91 26.92 74.54
CA VAL A 577 -5.44 26.96 74.71
C VAL A 577 -4.90 28.35 75.14
N GLY A 578 -5.73 29.39 75.08
CA GLY A 578 -5.36 30.77 75.45
C GLY A 578 -5.19 31.06 76.95
N ALA A 579 -5.39 30.08 77.85
CA ALA A 579 -5.35 30.30 79.30
C ALA A 579 -4.13 29.69 80.02
N VAL A 580 -3.23 28.99 79.32
CA VAL A 580 -2.15 28.20 79.99
C VAL A 580 -0.74 28.75 79.77
N VAL A 581 -0.53 29.72 78.88
CA VAL A 581 0.84 30.25 78.59
C VAL A 581 1.10 31.65 79.17
N GLY A 582 0.08 32.35 79.70
CA GLY A 582 0.24 33.67 80.32
C GLY A 582 0.74 33.68 81.78
N GLY A 583 1.18 32.54 82.33
CA GLY A 583 1.41 32.35 83.77
C GLY A 583 2.84 32.14 84.24
N ILE A 584 3.84 32.11 83.35
CA ILE A 584 5.24 31.87 83.75
C ILE A 584 6.12 32.94 83.11
N ILE A 585 7.06 33.49 83.90
CA ILE A 585 8.05 34.54 83.59
C ILE A 585 7.60 35.96 83.99
N GLY A 586 7.27 36.14 85.27
CA GLY A 586 7.48 37.40 85.97
C GLY A 586 8.92 37.49 86.45
N GLY A 587 9.76 38.28 85.77
CA GLY A 587 11.15 38.49 86.18
C GLY A 587 11.92 39.35 85.18
N VAL A 588 12.01 40.66 85.48
CA VAL A 588 12.81 41.72 84.87
C VAL A 588 13.76 41.30 83.73
N ALA A 589 13.36 41.59 82.49
CA ALA A 589 14.27 41.78 81.38
C ALA A 589 13.70 42.87 80.47
N ALA A 590 14.57 43.77 80.00
CA ALA A 590 14.26 45.00 79.25
C ALA A 590 13.23 44.82 78.12
N GLY A 591 12.57 45.91 77.69
CA GLY A 591 11.45 45.91 76.72
C GLY A 591 11.61 45.02 75.48
N VAL A 592 12.85 44.78 75.03
CA VAL A 592 13.22 43.84 73.97
C VAL A 592 12.72 42.40 74.21
N THR A 593 12.61 41.96 75.46
CA THR A 593 12.21 40.59 75.83
C THR A 593 10.70 40.36 75.72
N VAL A 594 9.90 41.39 76.00
CA VAL A 594 8.43 41.36 75.87
C VAL A 594 8.04 41.40 74.39
N ASP A 595 8.68 42.27 73.60
CA ASP A 595 8.46 42.34 72.15
C ASP A 595 8.85 41.01 71.46
N LYS A 596 9.99 40.42 71.84
CA LYS A 596 10.41 39.10 71.33
C LYS A 596 9.42 37.97 71.63
N MET A 597 8.79 37.96 72.81
CA MET A 597 7.78 36.97 73.17
C MET A 597 6.48 37.15 72.37
N MET A 598 6.06 38.40 72.15
CA MET A 598 4.87 38.71 71.36
C MET A 598 5.07 38.33 69.88
N LEU A 599 6.27 38.57 69.34
CA LEU A 599 6.66 38.13 68.00
C LEU A 599 6.66 36.61 67.85
N MET A 600 7.26 35.87 68.79
CA MET A 600 7.24 34.39 68.78
C MET A 600 5.82 33.83 68.81
N LEU A 601 4.90 34.51 69.50
CA LEU A 601 3.50 34.12 69.59
C LEU A 601 2.77 34.39 68.25
N GLU A 602 2.92 35.58 67.66
CA GLU A 602 2.39 35.90 66.32
C GLU A 602 2.94 34.96 65.23
N GLU A 603 4.23 34.65 65.28
CA GLU A 603 4.91 33.72 64.39
C GLU A 603 4.31 32.31 64.48
N SER A 604 4.18 31.78 65.69
CA SER A 604 3.67 30.42 65.91
C SER A 604 2.23 30.19 65.43
N PHE A 605 1.41 31.23 65.39
CA PHE A 605 0.00 31.14 64.98
C PHE A 605 -0.25 31.50 63.51
N ASN A 606 0.51 32.42 62.93
CA ASN A 606 0.22 32.97 61.60
C ASN A 606 1.26 32.65 60.51
N ARG A 607 2.48 32.20 60.86
CA ARG A 607 3.58 32.04 59.87
C ARG A 607 3.23 31.06 58.77
N GLU A 608 2.68 29.89 59.11
CA GLU A 608 2.36 28.84 58.15
C GLU A 608 1.25 29.23 57.17
N ASP A 609 0.23 29.95 57.64
CA ASP A 609 -0.88 30.37 56.78
C ASP A 609 -0.44 31.51 55.85
N PHE A 610 0.38 32.44 56.33
CA PHE A 610 0.97 33.48 55.49
C PHE A 610 1.96 32.91 54.47
N LYS A 611 2.77 31.92 54.88
CA LYS A 611 3.65 31.16 53.98
C LYS A 611 2.87 30.51 52.85
N LYS A 612 1.77 29.82 53.16
CA LYS A 612 0.92 29.17 52.15
C LYS A 612 0.33 30.16 51.16
N GLU A 613 -0.14 31.33 51.61
CA GLU A 613 -0.65 32.38 50.72
C GLU A 613 0.43 32.89 49.74
N LEU A 614 1.66 33.11 50.24
CA LEU A 614 2.79 33.55 49.41
C LEU A 614 3.21 32.48 48.40
N ILE A 615 3.38 31.23 48.83
CA ILE A 615 3.72 30.11 47.94
C ILE A 615 2.63 29.92 46.89
N SER A 616 1.35 29.93 47.28
CA SER A 616 0.23 29.80 46.35
C SER A 616 0.17 30.96 45.33
N ALA A 617 0.60 32.16 45.69
CA ALA A 617 0.72 33.27 44.73
C ALA A 617 1.88 33.07 43.74
N ILE A 618 3.01 32.55 44.22
CA ILE A 618 4.19 32.23 43.40
C ILE A 618 3.90 31.10 42.41
N GLU A 619 3.21 30.03 42.84
CA GLU A 619 2.81 28.93 41.96
C GLU A 619 1.83 29.38 40.85
N GLU A 620 0.90 30.28 41.17
CA GLU A 620 0.02 30.87 40.16
C GLU A 620 0.80 31.74 39.15
N ALA A 621 1.78 32.51 39.63
CA ALA A 621 2.67 33.27 38.76
C ALA A 621 3.52 32.33 37.88
N ARG A 622 3.99 31.20 38.41
CA ARG A 622 4.71 30.14 37.66
C ARG A 622 3.87 29.59 36.52
N LYS A 623 2.60 29.27 36.80
CA LYS A 623 1.68 28.76 35.78
C LYS A 623 1.40 29.81 34.69
N GLU A 624 1.08 31.04 35.07
CA GLU A 624 0.82 32.14 34.12
C GLU A 624 2.06 32.44 33.26
N TYR A 625 3.26 32.45 33.86
CA TYR A 625 4.52 32.63 33.15
C TYR A 625 4.78 31.50 32.13
N ARG A 626 4.55 30.24 32.52
CA ARG A 626 4.65 29.10 31.60
C ARG A 626 3.64 29.22 30.46
N ASP A 627 2.38 29.51 30.77
CA ASP A 627 1.35 29.65 29.76
C ASP A 627 1.72 30.75 28.74
N LEU A 628 2.28 31.87 29.19
CA LEU A 628 2.78 32.93 28.29
C LEU A 628 3.93 32.46 27.37
N VAL A 629 4.86 31.67 27.89
CA VAL A 629 5.97 31.07 27.10
C VAL A 629 5.46 29.96 26.16
N HIS A 630 4.28 29.38 26.45
CA HIS A 630 3.69 28.28 25.69
C HIS A 630 2.44 28.61 24.87
N MET A 631 1.98 29.87 24.86
CA MET A 631 0.73 30.28 24.22
C MET A 631 0.79 30.15 22.69
N GLU A 632 0.54 28.93 22.20
CA GLU A 632 -0.11 28.64 20.91
C GLU A 632 -0.50 27.15 20.76
N ARG A 633 -0.76 26.42 21.85
CA ARG A 633 -1.17 25.00 21.76
C ARG A 633 -2.70 24.77 21.67
N ALA A 634 -3.50 25.83 21.62
CA ALA A 634 -4.95 25.73 21.67
C ALA A 634 -5.62 26.56 20.55
N GLU A 635 -5.70 25.97 19.35
CA GLU A 635 -6.88 25.98 18.45
C GLU A 635 -6.73 24.94 17.32
#